data_AF-A0A538H4H9-F1
#
_entry.id   AF-A0A538H4H9-F1
#
_cell.length_a   1.000
_cell.length_b   1.000
_cell.length_c   1.000
_cell.angle_alpha   90.00
_cell.angle_beta   90.00
_cell.angle_gamma   90.00
#
_symmetry.space_group_name_H-M   'P 1'
#
loop_
_entity.id
_entity.type
_entity.pdbx_description
1 polymer ?
#
loop_
_entity_poly.entity_id
_entity_poly.type
_entity_poly.pdbx_seq_one_letter_code
_entity_poly.pdbx_strand_id
1 'polypeptide(L)'
;MTRRSGSFSGVTATEREEQAPARRSGPGERQLVAVGVSHNTASVELRERLALPSHRKEALLKALREEDAIDEGVALSTCNRTELYVAANDIEAAETAVLERLAERAGCPPESLGDVVYVHAGVDAARHLFRVAAGLDSMIVGESEIQGQVRRSFEEALEAGTTGRLTNHLFRAAVRTGKRVRAETALGARHVSIPSVAVTLAQERLGDLAGREVAVVGAGETSELAARALTNADARISIVATRTRQRAITLARRLGAQALPFEALHDTLERVDLVVSATASPRVILEPSALRRAKKARNCRPLLLIDLAVPRDIHDGCRQVEGVAVYDLDDLQAIVSTNLSLSAVDAEEAEGIVVAEVGRFARWLGSQAATATVAAVRQHGDRVAREVVDANAGRWESLSPRDHRRVEAMARAIVNRLLHQPTRRLLASHPNGGEWPFDLLRDLFAPEGAEPPDGDIIAAVDPARPRVTTSDEEPVRVPTPNDVWPLPGGLLERTGKPPVDIETRSRAVAAAAVAASWSGSDAELAASCVYASGDPGVADQLSIRAKPAEHAIEALRSGGRVLVDTSMARAGATRIRADVATAVEVEGAAELAARAGTTRAAAGVRLAWDEYGHDGIVVVGNAPTALLATLDLAEAHGAPACVIATCPGFTLAEESKDALARSGLPHFAVLGTRGGTGMAVAVLNAIGRLAA
;
A
#
# COMPACT_ATOMS: atom_id res chain seq x y z
N MET A 1 -17.42 34.04 -20.56
CA MET A 1 -17.43 35.51 -20.69
C MET A 1 -17.67 36.11 -19.32
N THR A 2 -16.60 36.29 -18.53
CA THR A 2 -16.50 37.23 -17.39
C THR A 2 -15.04 37.16 -16.93
N ARG A 3 -14.26 38.15 -17.37
CA ARG A 3 -12.83 38.30 -17.11
C ARG A 3 -12.61 38.83 -15.69
N ARG A 4 -11.60 38.31 -14.98
CA ARG A 4 -10.89 39.07 -13.95
C ARG A 4 -9.41 39.09 -14.33
N SER A 5 -8.99 40.26 -14.80
CA SER A 5 -7.61 40.66 -15.03
C SER A 5 -6.98 41.09 -13.70
N GLY A 6 -5.89 40.45 -13.30
CA GLY A 6 -5.00 40.90 -12.22
C GLY A 6 -3.58 41.02 -12.79
N SER A 7 -3.07 42.24 -12.78
CA SER A 7 -1.78 42.66 -13.35
C SER A 7 -0.59 42.22 -12.49
N PHE A 8 0.39 41.55 -13.10
CA PHE A 8 1.74 41.40 -12.55
C PHE A 8 2.48 42.74 -12.67
N SER A 9 2.72 43.41 -11.54
CA SER A 9 3.71 44.49 -11.44
C SER A 9 5.03 43.89 -10.97
N GLY A 10 6.07 44.04 -11.79
CA GLY A 10 7.40 43.52 -11.51
C GLY A 10 8.05 44.15 -10.28
N VAL A 11 8.86 43.34 -9.61
CA VAL A 11 9.89 43.81 -8.67
C VAL A 11 11.23 43.28 -9.16
N THR A 12 12.15 44.22 -9.31
CA THR A 12 13.50 44.09 -9.83
C THR A 12 14.42 43.32 -8.90
N ALA A 13 15.35 42.58 -9.51
CA ALA A 13 16.48 41.94 -8.84
C ALA A 13 17.43 42.99 -8.25
N THR A 14 17.37 43.22 -6.93
CA THR A 14 18.48 43.70 -6.08
C THR A 14 17.96 43.80 -4.65
N GLU A 15 18.28 42.80 -3.82
CA GLU A 15 18.53 42.89 -2.37
C GLU A 15 18.62 41.44 -1.85
N ARG A 16 19.80 40.83 -2.05
CA ARG A 16 20.23 39.65 -1.32
C ARG A 16 20.84 40.15 -0.01
N GLU A 17 20.05 40.20 1.05
CA GLU A 17 20.58 40.27 2.41
C GLU A 17 20.76 38.86 2.96
N GLU A 18 21.96 38.60 3.45
CA GLU A 18 22.36 37.40 4.17
C GLU A 18 21.49 37.19 5.42
N GLN A 19 20.54 36.27 5.35
CA GLN A 19 19.93 35.67 6.54
C GLN A 19 20.37 34.22 6.65
N ALA A 20 21.03 33.93 7.78
CA ALA A 20 21.44 32.60 8.23
C ALA A 20 20.30 31.57 8.07
N PRO A 21 20.61 30.27 7.89
CA PRO A 21 19.59 29.26 7.62
C PRO A 21 18.50 29.31 8.69
N ALA A 22 17.28 29.62 8.24
CA ALA A 22 16.11 29.71 9.09
C ALA A 22 15.98 28.42 9.91
N ARG A 23 15.80 28.60 11.21
CA ARG A 23 15.61 27.52 12.17
C ARG A 23 14.40 26.69 11.70
N ARG A 24 14.57 25.36 11.69
CA ARG A 24 13.50 24.37 11.46
C ARG A 24 12.21 24.82 12.14
N SER A 25 11.24 25.25 11.34
CA SER A 25 9.87 25.55 11.78
C SER A 25 9.29 24.30 12.44
N GLY A 26 8.56 24.50 13.54
CA GLY A 26 7.97 23.40 14.33
C GLY A 26 7.00 22.53 13.53
N PRO A 27 6.51 21.42 14.10
CA PRO A 27 5.72 20.44 13.36
C PRO A 27 4.32 21.00 13.04
N GLY A 28 4.17 21.58 11.86
CA GLY A 28 2.87 21.78 11.21
C GLY A 28 2.19 20.43 10.94
N GLU A 29 0.86 20.44 10.77
CA GLU A 29 0.12 19.22 10.44
C GLU A 29 0.44 18.78 9.01
N ARG A 30 1.17 17.67 8.87
CA ARG A 30 1.55 17.10 7.57
C ARG A 30 0.32 16.67 6.79
N GLN A 31 0.14 17.22 5.60
CA GLN A 31 -0.94 16.91 4.67
C GLN A 31 -0.43 16.11 3.48
N LEU A 32 -1.31 15.28 2.91
CA LEU A 32 -1.03 14.55 1.67
C LEU A 32 -1.41 15.42 0.48
N VAL A 33 -0.54 15.47 -0.52
CA VAL A 33 -0.81 16.16 -1.79
C VAL A 33 -0.48 15.21 -2.93
N ALA A 34 -1.39 15.09 -3.89
CA ALA A 34 -1.17 14.40 -5.15
C ALA A 34 -1.20 15.43 -6.27
N VAL A 35 -0.10 15.53 -7.02
CA VAL A 35 0.03 16.42 -8.17
C VAL A 35 0.36 15.57 -9.39
N GLY A 36 -0.37 15.73 -10.48
CA GLY A 36 -0.08 14.91 -11.65
C GLY A 36 -0.83 15.28 -12.91
N VAL A 37 -0.47 14.58 -13.97
CA VAL A 37 -1.15 14.60 -15.27
C VAL A 37 -1.66 13.21 -15.60
N SER A 38 -2.73 13.13 -16.38
CA SER A 38 -3.26 11.87 -16.88
C SER A 38 -3.66 11.99 -18.35
N HIS A 39 -3.99 10.87 -18.98
CA HIS A 39 -4.56 10.84 -20.32
C HIS A 39 -5.83 11.70 -20.48
N ASN A 40 -6.58 11.96 -19.40
CA ASN A 40 -7.76 12.83 -19.44
C ASN A 40 -7.39 14.31 -19.61
N THR A 41 -6.18 14.71 -19.20
CA THR A 41 -5.76 16.11 -19.14
C THR A 41 -4.60 16.44 -20.08
N ALA A 42 -3.82 15.44 -20.52
CA ALA A 42 -2.60 15.63 -21.29
C ALA A 42 -2.49 14.66 -22.49
N SER A 43 -2.07 15.21 -23.64
CA SER A 43 -1.76 14.43 -24.85
C SER A 43 -0.59 13.46 -24.62
N VAL A 44 -0.43 12.45 -25.50
CA VAL A 44 0.75 11.58 -25.49
C VAL A 44 2.04 12.40 -25.50
N GLU A 45 2.20 13.40 -26.38
CA GLU A 45 3.43 14.19 -26.50
C GLU A 45 3.87 14.80 -25.16
N LEU A 46 2.91 15.34 -24.40
CA LEU A 46 3.20 15.92 -23.09
C LEU A 46 3.51 14.83 -22.06
N ARG A 47 2.77 13.72 -22.06
CA ARG A 47 3.02 12.56 -21.18
C ARG A 47 4.39 11.94 -21.43
N GLU A 48 4.86 11.86 -22.67
CA GLU A 48 6.21 11.37 -23.01
C GLU A 48 7.30 12.23 -22.38
N ARG A 49 7.14 13.56 -22.46
CA ARG A 49 8.07 14.51 -21.85
C ARG A 49 8.09 14.38 -20.32
N LEU A 50 6.93 14.13 -19.73
CA LEU A 50 6.73 13.93 -18.30
C LEU A 50 6.98 12.48 -17.82
N ALA A 51 7.27 11.53 -18.70
CA ALA A 51 7.50 10.14 -18.30
C ALA A 51 8.74 10.02 -17.39
N LEU A 52 8.60 9.29 -16.28
CA LEU A 52 9.64 9.10 -15.26
C LEU A 52 10.13 7.65 -15.23
N PRO A 53 11.23 7.32 -15.93
CA PRO A 53 11.88 6.01 -15.76
C PRO A 53 12.46 5.87 -14.34
N SER A 54 12.64 4.63 -13.86
CA SER A 54 12.95 4.34 -12.45
C SER A 54 14.16 5.11 -11.89
N HIS A 55 15.26 5.24 -12.65
CA HIS A 55 16.44 6.01 -12.19
C HIS A 55 16.18 7.51 -12.02
N ARG A 56 15.23 8.07 -12.77
CA ARG A 56 14.83 9.47 -12.65
C ARG A 56 13.79 9.68 -11.56
N LYS A 57 12.93 8.69 -11.28
CA LYS A 57 12.00 8.73 -10.14
C LYS A 57 12.78 8.93 -8.84
N GLU A 58 13.81 8.13 -8.62
CA GLU A 58 14.64 8.22 -7.42
C GLU A 58 15.30 9.59 -7.27
N ALA A 59 15.95 10.09 -8.33
CA ALA A 59 16.62 11.39 -8.31
C ALA A 59 15.63 12.55 -8.04
N LEU A 60 14.46 12.52 -8.69
CA LEU A 60 13.41 13.51 -8.49
C LEU A 60 12.87 13.50 -7.06
N LEU A 61 12.56 12.32 -6.53
CA LEU A 61 12.03 12.18 -5.17
C LEU A 61 13.05 12.56 -4.11
N LYS A 62 14.36 12.32 -4.35
CA LYS A 62 15.43 12.79 -3.46
C LYS A 62 15.54 14.31 -3.49
N ALA A 63 15.54 14.93 -4.66
CA ALA A 63 15.55 16.39 -4.78
C ALA A 63 14.33 17.04 -4.10
N LEU A 64 13.13 16.47 -4.28
CA LEU A 64 11.93 16.98 -3.59
C LEU A 64 12.03 16.89 -2.07
N ARG A 65 12.75 15.90 -1.51
CA ARG A 65 12.97 15.78 -0.06
C ARG A 65 14.02 16.74 0.50
N GLU A 66 14.78 17.41 -0.36
CA GLU A 66 15.69 18.49 0.05
C GLU A 66 14.92 19.81 0.24
N GLU A 67 13.71 19.94 -0.31
CA GLU A 67 12.82 21.08 -0.09
C GLU A 67 12.19 21.02 1.32
N ASP A 68 12.20 22.13 2.05
CA ASP A 68 11.71 22.20 3.44
C ASP A 68 10.23 21.80 3.59
N ALA A 69 9.46 21.92 2.51
CA ALA A 69 8.03 21.63 2.52
C ALA A 69 7.71 20.13 2.46
N ILE A 70 8.60 19.25 1.95
CA ILE A 70 8.26 17.86 1.57
C ILE A 70 9.06 16.83 2.35
N ASP A 71 8.37 16.00 3.13
CA ASP A 71 8.98 14.96 3.98
C ASP A 71 9.05 13.59 3.29
N GLU A 72 7.99 13.24 2.56
CA GLU A 72 7.77 11.92 1.96
C GLU A 72 7.33 12.06 0.52
N GLY A 73 7.70 11.12 -0.35
CA GLY A 73 7.36 11.18 -1.77
C GLY A 73 7.31 9.81 -2.45
N VAL A 74 6.30 9.62 -3.30
CA VAL A 74 6.15 8.46 -4.20
C VAL A 74 5.76 8.94 -5.60
N ALA A 75 6.45 8.45 -6.63
CA ALA A 75 6.17 8.78 -8.03
C ALA A 75 5.48 7.61 -8.75
N LEU A 76 4.25 7.81 -9.21
CA LEU A 76 3.52 6.89 -10.08
C LEU A 76 3.65 7.38 -11.52
N SER A 77 4.44 6.67 -12.32
CA SER A 77 4.56 6.96 -13.76
C SER A 77 4.25 5.69 -14.55
N THR A 78 3.26 5.81 -15.42
CA THR A 78 2.70 4.76 -16.27
C THR A 78 2.58 5.31 -17.69
N CYS A 79 2.10 4.51 -18.64
CA CYS A 79 1.78 5.03 -19.98
C CYS A 79 0.69 6.11 -19.95
N ASN A 80 -0.23 6.09 -18.99
CA ASN A 80 -1.44 6.93 -18.98
C ASN A 80 -1.41 8.06 -17.95
N ARG A 81 -0.41 8.12 -17.07
CA ARG A 81 -0.31 9.13 -16.01
C ARG A 81 1.10 9.27 -15.47
N THR A 82 1.43 10.47 -15.04
CA THR A 82 2.57 10.77 -14.18
C THR A 82 2.06 11.57 -12.98
N GLU A 83 2.17 11.01 -11.79
CA GLU A 83 1.68 11.55 -10.54
C GLU A 83 2.76 11.48 -9.45
N LEU A 84 2.80 12.51 -8.61
CA LEU A 84 3.65 12.61 -7.43
C LEU A 84 2.74 12.73 -6.21
N TYR A 85 2.90 11.78 -5.28
CA TYR A 85 2.23 11.77 -4.00
C TYR A 85 3.23 12.16 -2.93
N VAL A 86 3.05 13.34 -2.34
CA VAL A 86 3.95 13.91 -1.35
C VAL A 86 3.24 14.13 -0.02
N ALA A 87 3.99 14.04 1.08
CA ALA A 87 3.55 14.51 2.38
C ALA A 87 4.26 15.82 2.70
N ALA A 88 3.50 16.88 2.92
CA ALA A 88 4.02 18.23 3.08
C ALA A 88 3.37 19.01 4.22
N ASN A 89 4.11 19.96 4.78
CA ASN A 89 3.59 20.86 5.84
C ASN A 89 2.81 22.06 5.26
N ASP A 90 3.05 22.37 3.98
CA ASP A 90 2.39 23.43 3.22
C ASP A 90 2.00 22.86 1.85
N ILE A 91 0.71 22.92 1.53
CA ILE A 91 0.17 22.40 0.27
C ILE A 91 0.62 23.25 -0.91
N GLU A 92 0.58 24.57 -0.80
CA GLU A 92 0.88 25.49 -1.91
C GLU A 92 2.37 25.43 -2.25
N ALA A 93 3.22 25.39 -1.24
CA ALA A 93 4.66 25.21 -1.43
C ALA A 93 4.99 23.84 -2.06
N ALA A 94 4.34 22.77 -1.63
CA ALA A 94 4.54 21.45 -2.20
C ALA A 94 4.02 21.33 -3.64
N GLU A 95 2.86 21.91 -3.93
CA GLU A 95 2.31 22.01 -5.28
C GLU A 95 3.29 22.73 -6.21
N THR A 96 3.76 23.91 -5.79
CA THR A 96 4.71 24.73 -6.56
C THR A 96 6.01 23.97 -6.82
N ALA A 97 6.63 23.39 -5.78
CA ALA A 97 7.87 22.63 -5.92
C ALA A 97 7.70 21.43 -6.86
N VAL A 98 6.58 20.70 -6.78
CA VAL A 98 6.31 19.58 -7.68
C VAL A 98 6.07 20.06 -9.12
N LEU A 99 5.29 21.12 -9.31
CA LEU A 99 5.03 21.71 -10.62
C LEU A 99 6.31 22.19 -11.31
N GLU A 100 7.18 22.88 -10.59
CA GLU A 100 8.46 23.36 -11.11
C GLU A 100 9.32 22.19 -11.61
N ARG A 101 9.44 21.12 -10.81
CA ARG A 101 10.21 19.93 -11.23
C ARG A 101 9.59 19.20 -12.43
N LEU A 102 8.26 19.15 -12.53
CA LEU A 102 7.57 18.60 -13.70
C LEU A 102 7.78 19.49 -14.94
N ALA A 103 7.78 20.81 -14.77
CA ALA A 103 7.98 21.79 -15.84
C ALA A 103 9.42 21.76 -16.38
N GLU A 104 10.41 21.74 -15.48
CA GLU A 104 11.82 21.51 -15.80
C GLU A 104 12.00 20.22 -16.63
N ARG A 105 11.33 19.14 -16.20
CA ARG A 105 11.39 17.84 -16.86
C ARG A 105 10.74 17.86 -18.24
N ALA A 106 9.62 18.54 -18.38
CA ALA A 106 8.96 18.74 -19.65
C ALA A 106 9.82 19.62 -20.56
N GLY A 107 10.60 20.56 -20.01
CA GLY A 107 11.27 21.61 -20.77
C GLY A 107 10.27 22.68 -21.23
N CYS A 108 9.32 23.03 -20.36
CA CYS A 108 8.39 24.14 -20.58
C CYS A 108 8.29 25.02 -19.33
N PRO A 109 7.79 26.26 -19.45
CA PRO A 109 7.46 27.09 -18.30
C PRO A 109 6.38 26.42 -17.42
N PRO A 110 6.42 26.57 -16.07
CA PRO A 110 5.40 26.02 -15.17
C PRO A 110 3.97 26.43 -15.52
N GLU A 111 3.78 27.64 -16.04
CA GLU A 111 2.49 28.18 -16.46
C GLU A 111 1.86 27.36 -17.60
N SER A 112 2.68 26.68 -18.40
CA SER A 112 2.20 25.80 -19.48
C SER A 112 1.61 24.47 -18.96
N LEU A 113 1.88 24.12 -17.70
CA LEU A 113 1.35 22.92 -17.05
C LEU A 113 0.11 23.19 -16.20
N GLY A 114 -0.17 24.45 -15.83
CA GLY A 114 -1.26 24.81 -14.93
C GLY A 114 -2.64 24.33 -15.38
N ASP A 115 -2.93 24.39 -16.69
CA ASP A 115 -4.24 24.00 -17.24
C ASP A 115 -4.43 22.47 -17.40
N VAL A 116 -3.36 21.69 -17.24
CA VAL A 116 -3.34 20.24 -17.51
C VAL A 116 -2.97 19.39 -16.29
N VAL A 117 -2.40 20.01 -15.26
CA VAL A 117 -2.10 19.36 -13.98
C VAL A 117 -3.30 19.47 -13.06
N TYR A 118 -3.63 18.36 -12.38
CA TYR A 118 -4.58 18.36 -11.28
C TYR A 118 -3.87 18.19 -9.95
N VAL A 119 -4.49 18.74 -8.91
CA VAL A 119 -4.01 18.69 -7.54
C VAL A 119 -5.12 18.18 -6.64
N HIS A 120 -4.79 17.21 -5.80
CA HIS A 120 -5.67 16.68 -4.78
C HIS A 120 -4.97 16.75 -3.42
N ALA A 121 -5.70 17.16 -2.38
CA ALA A 121 -5.18 17.28 -1.03
C ALA A 121 -5.90 16.36 -0.04
N GLY A 122 -5.20 15.94 1.00
CA GLY A 122 -5.72 15.16 2.12
C GLY A 122 -6.49 13.91 1.70
N VAL A 123 -7.77 13.87 2.04
CA VAL A 123 -8.66 12.72 1.78
C VAL A 123 -8.94 12.57 0.27
N ASP A 124 -8.94 13.67 -0.49
CA ASP A 124 -9.16 13.62 -1.93
C ASP A 124 -7.97 13.00 -2.68
N ALA A 125 -6.74 13.24 -2.20
CA ALA A 125 -5.55 12.54 -2.71
C ALA A 125 -5.66 11.02 -2.51
N ALA A 126 -6.18 10.59 -1.35
CA ALA A 126 -6.43 9.19 -1.08
C ALA A 126 -7.55 8.61 -1.96
N ARG A 127 -8.66 9.34 -2.12
CA ARG A 127 -9.76 8.95 -3.02
C ARG A 127 -9.24 8.76 -4.44
N HIS A 128 -8.45 9.70 -4.95
CA HIS A 128 -7.85 9.62 -6.27
C HIS A 128 -7.02 8.35 -6.43
N LEU A 129 -6.02 8.13 -5.56
CA LEU A 129 -5.16 6.95 -5.65
C LEU A 129 -5.94 5.63 -5.52
N PHE A 130 -6.99 5.60 -4.70
CA PHE A 130 -7.81 4.40 -4.51
C PHE A 130 -8.63 4.10 -5.77
N ARG A 131 -9.17 5.12 -6.44
CA ARG A 131 -9.83 5.00 -7.75
C ARG A 131 -8.84 4.52 -8.82
N VAL A 132 -7.63 5.08 -8.85
CA VAL A 132 -6.55 4.65 -9.76
C VAL A 132 -6.19 3.18 -9.54
N ALA A 133 -5.93 2.78 -8.30
CA ALA A 133 -5.57 1.40 -7.97
C ALA A 133 -6.71 0.39 -8.19
N ALA A 134 -7.97 0.84 -8.11
CA ALA A 134 -9.15 0.06 -8.46
C ALA A 134 -9.38 -0.05 -9.98
N GLY A 135 -8.67 0.74 -10.79
CA GLY A 135 -8.85 0.80 -12.23
C GLY A 135 -10.06 1.64 -12.66
N LEU A 136 -10.71 2.37 -11.75
CA LEU A 136 -11.88 3.22 -12.03
C LEU A 136 -11.51 4.51 -12.79
N ASP A 137 -10.28 4.95 -12.60
CA ASP A 137 -9.71 6.10 -13.33
C ASP A 137 -8.74 5.63 -14.44
N SER A 138 -8.75 4.34 -14.78
CA SER A 138 -7.92 3.83 -15.88
C SER A 138 -8.62 3.98 -17.22
N MET A 139 -7.81 4.11 -18.27
CA MET A 139 -8.29 4.18 -19.65
C MET A 139 -9.25 3.04 -19.99
N ILE A 140 -8.87 1.83 -19.60
CA ILE A 140 -9.75 0.66 -19.64
C ILE A 140 -10.21 0.45 -18.21
N VAL A 141 -11.48 0.75 -17.95
CA VAL A 141 -12.00 0.65 -16.60
C VAL A 141 -12.01 -0.81 -16.15
N GLY A 142 -11.42 -1.06 -14.98
CA GLY A 142 -11.25 -2.41 -14.42
C GLY A 142 -9.95 -3.09 -14.84
N GLU A 143 -9.07 -2.44 -15.60
CA GLU A 143 -7.79 -3.03 -16.01
C GLU A 143 -6.96 -3.52 -14.81
N SER A 144 -6.41 -4.74 -14.93
CA SER A 144 -5.70 -5.39 -13.84
C SER A 144 -4.26 -4.85 -13.61
N GLU A 145 -3.67 -4.22 -14.63
CA GLU A 145 -2.25 -3.82 -14.65
C GLU A 145 -1.95 -2.63 -13.72
N ILE A 146 -2.82 -1.62 -13.67
CA ILE A 146 -2.58 -0.38 -12.91
C ILE A 146 -2.30 -0.62 -11.43
N GLN A 147 -2.98 -1.58 -10.79
CA GLN A 147 -2.70 -1.95 -9.40
C GLN A 147 -1.27 -2.48 -9.23
N GLY A 148 -0.81 -3.30 -10.18
CA GLY A 148 0.56 -3.80 -10.19
C GLY A 148 1.57 -2.67 -10.33
N GLN A 149 1.27 -1.69 -11.19
CA GLN A 149 2.08 -0.48 -11.37
C GLN A 149 2.10 0.40 -10.11
N VAL A 150 0.96 0.62 -9.45
CA VAL A 150 0.86 1.33 -8.16
C VAL A 150 1.72 0.63 -7.10
N ARG A 151 1.63 -0.69 -7.00
CA ARG A 151 2.43 -1.49 -6.08
C ARG A 151 3.93 -1.35 -6.37
N ARG A 152 4.35 -1.46 -7.63
CA ARG A 152 5.76 -1.32 -8.03
C ARG A 152 6.30 0.07 -7.74
N SER A 153 5.56 1.12 -8.08
CA SER A 153 5.97 2.50 -7.76
C SER A 153 6.13 2.72 -6.25
N PHE A 154 5.30 2.06 -5.43
CA PHE A 154 5.45 2.07 -3.99
C PHE A 154 6.71 1.31 -3.52
N GLU A 155 6.97 0.12 -4.07
CA GLU A 155 8.16 -0.68 -3.76
C GLU A 155 9.46 0.05 -4.18
N GLU A 156 9.48 0.67 -5.36
CA GLU A 156 10.60 1.51 -5.85
C GLU A 156 10.87 2.69 -4.89
N ALA A 157 9.83 3.38 -4.40
CA ALA A 157 9.99 4.50 -3.47
C ALA A 157 10.42 4.04 -2.06
N LEU A 158 9.99 2.85 -1.64
CA LEU A 158 10.40 2.24 -0.38
C LEU A 158 11.90 1.88 -0.40
N GLU A 159 12.38 1.31 -1.51
CA GLU A 159 13.80 1.01 -1.74
C GLU A 159 14.65 2.28 -1.81
N ALA A 160 14.14 3.34 -2.44
CA ALA A 160 14.79 4.64 -2.50
C ALA A 160 14.83 5.39 -1.15
N GLY A 161 14.09 4.90 -0.13
CA GLY A 161 14.00 5.52 1.19
C GLY A 161 13.28 6.86 1.19
N THR A 162 12.41 7.13 0.20
CA THR A 162 11.68 8.40 0.06
C THR A 162 10.28 8.36 0.65
N THR A 163 9.78 7.18 1.01
CA THR A 163 8.49 7.00 1.70
C THR A 163 8.60 7.29 3.20
N GLY A 164 7.48 7.65 3.81
CA GLY A 164 7.33 7.70 5.26
C GLY A 164 5.97 7.18 5.70
N ARG A 165 5.49 7.61 6.87
CA ARG A 165 4.31 7.01 7.50
C ARG A 165 3.02 7.25 6.71
N LEU A 166 2.84 8.46 6.17
CA LEU A 166 1.62 8.83 5.45
C LEU A 166 1.54 8.10 4.11
N THR A 167 2.59 8.23 3.30
CA THR A 167 2.71 7.57 1.99
C THR A 167 2.67 6.03 2.11
N ASN A 168 3.32 5.43 3.12
CA ASN A 168 3.25 3.99 3.36
C ASN A 168 1.83 3.50 3.65
N HIS A 169 1.06 4.22 4.47
CA HIS A 169 -0.31 3.83 4.77
C HIS A 169 -1.22 4.03 3.55
N LEU A 170 -1.07 5.17 2.86
CA LEU A 170 -1.81 5.52 1.65
C LEU A 170 -1.68 4.45 0.56
N PHE A 171 -0.46 4.09 0.16
CA PHE A 171 -0.25 3.12 -0.93
C PHE A 171 -0.66 1.69 -0.55
N ARG A 172 -0.46 1.27 0.70
CA ARG A 172 -0.96 -0.03 1.19
C ARG A 172 -2.48 -0.09 1.21
N ALA A 173 -3.14 1.00 1.59
CA ALA A 173 -4.59 1.11 1.52
C ALA A 173 -5.05 1.06 0.06
N ALA A 174 -4.41 1.79 -0.86
CA ALA A 174 -4.74 1.77 -2.29
C ALA A 174 -4.65 0.38 -2.92
N VAL A 175 -3.55 -0.35 -2.69
CA VAL A 175 -3.37 -1.71 -3.20
C VAL A 175 -4.44 -2.65 -2.63
N ARG A 176 -4.81 -2.50 -1.36
CA ARG A 176 -5.88 -3.28 -0.72
C ARG A 176 -7.25 -2.96 -1.32
N THR A 177 -7.56 -1.68 -1.50
CA THR A 177 -8.82 -1.21 -2.09
C THR A 177 -9.00 -1.78 -3.48
N GLY A 178 -7.97 -1.70 -4.33
CA GLY A 178 -8.05 -2.28 -5.68
C GLY A 178 -8.24 -3.81 -5.66
N LYS A 179 -7.66 -4.53 -4.69
CA LYS A 179 -7.85 -5.99 -4.57
C LYS A 179 -9.29 -6.31 -4.20
N ARG A 180 -9.88 -5.53 -3.28
CA ARG A 180 -11.27 -5.68 -2.88
C ARG A 180 -12.23 -5.40 -4.02
N VAL A 181 -12.07 -4.27 -4.73
CA VAL A 181 -12.91 -3.96 -5.89
C VAL A 181 -12.90 -5.11 -6.90
N ARG A 182 -11.73 -5.68 -7.22
CA ARG A 182 -11.65 -6.82 -8.16
C ARG A 182 -12.26 -8.11 -7.64
N ALA A 183 -12.16 -8.38 -6.35
CA ALA A 183 -12.68 -9.60 -5.75
C ALA A 183 -14.19 -9.53 -5.52
N GLU A 184 -14.72 -8.33 -5.28
CA GLU A 184 -16.10 -8.10 -4.84
C GLU A 184 -17.01 -7.61 -5.98
N THR A 185 -16.48 -7.07 -7.09
CA THR A 185 -17.31 -6.52 -8.19
C THR A 185 -17.05 -7.19 -9.54
N ALA A 186 -18.02 -7.04 -10.46
CA ALA A 186 -17.94 -7.56 -11.83
C ALA A 186 -16.82 -6.91 -12.68
N LEU A 187 -16.21 -5.81 -12.22
CA LEU A 187 -15.04 -5.20 -12.87
C LEU A 187 -13.86 -6.17 -12.92
N GLY A 188 -13.68 -7.01 -11.90
CA GLY A 188 -12.60 -8.00 -11.87
C GLY A 188 -12.74 -9.14 -12.87
N ALA A 189 -13.96 -9.41 -13.34
CA ALA A 189 -14.24 -10.49 -14.29
C ALA A 189 -13.99 -10.09 -15.76
N ARG A 190 -13.91 -8.79 -16.06
CA ARG A 190 -13.66 -8.28 -17.41
C ARG A 190 -12.15 -8.17 -17.65
N HIS A 191 -11.58 -9.14 -18.34
CA HIS A 191 -10.17 -9.11 -18.76
C HIS A 191 -9.95 -8.27 -20.02
N VAL A 192 -10.37 -7.00 -20.01
CA VAL A 192 -9.98 -6.07 -21.07
C VAL A 192 -8.68 -5.38 -20.65
N SER A 193 -7.65 -5.50 -21.48
CA SER A 193 -6.35 -4.85 -21.34
C SER A 193 -5.94 -4.15 -22.63
N ILE A 194 -5.04 -3.17 -22.55
CA ILE A 194 -4.56 -2.45 -23.75
C ILE A 194 -4.05 -3.43 -24.83
N PRO A 195 -3.24 -4.46 -24.48
CA PRO A 195 -2.83 -5.46 -25.46
C PRO A 195 -3.98 -6.24 -26.09
N SER A 196 -5.04 -6.56 -25.35
CA SER A 196 -6.21 -7.26 -25.92
C SER A 196 -6.97 -6.39 -26.93
N VAL A 197 -7.09 -5.09 -26.66
CA VAL A 197 -7.70 -4.11 -27.58
C VAL A 197 -6.86 -3.98 -28.85
N ALA A 198 -5.54 -3.96 -28.72
CA ALA A 198 -4.64 -3.96 -29.87
C ALA A 198 -4.85 -5.18 -30.78
N VAL A 199 -5.12 -6.37 -30.21
CA VAL A 199 -5.45 -7.57 -30.98
C VAL A 199 -6.80 -7.43 -31.69
N THR A 200 -7.83 -6.92 -31.01
CA THR A 200 -9.14 -6.66 -31.64
C THR A 200 -9.00 -5.69 -32.81
N LEU A 201 -8.27 -4.59 -32.64
CA LEU A 201 -7.98 -3.65 -33.73
C LEU A 201 -7.23 -4.34 -34.88
N ALA A 202 -6.26 -5.20 -34.57
CA ALA A 202 -5.55 -5.95 -35.61
C ALA A 202 -6.49 -6.88 -36.39
N GLN A 203 -7.45 -7.54 -35.73
CA GLN A 203 -8.47 -8.37 -36.38
C GLN A 203 -9.40 -7.53 -37.27
N GLU A 204 -9.82 -6.36 -36.82
CA GLU A 204 -10.66 -5.45 -37.63
C GLU A 204 -9.94 -4.97 -38.90
N ARG A 205 -8.63 -4.73 -38.82
CA ARG A 205 -7.84 -4.17 -39.94
C ARG A 205 -7.26 -5.22 -40.87
N LEU A 206 -6.86 -6.37 -40.34
CA LEU A 206 -6.19 -7.43 -41.10
C LEU A 206 -7.12 -8.62 -41.41
N GLY A 207 -8.27 -8.72 -40.76
CA GLY A 207 -9.15 -9.90 -40.79
C GLY A 207 -8.65 -10.99 -39.84
N ASP A 208 -8.87 -12.26 -40.22
CA ASP A 208 -8.37 -13.39 -39.45
C ASP A 208 -6.84 -13.34 -39.27
N LEU A 209 -6.40 -13.53 -38.03
CA LEU A 209 -4.99 -13.50 -37.63
C LEU A 209 -4.33 -14.88 -37.68
N ALA A 210 -5.10 -15.96 -37.88
CA ALA A 210 -4.58 -17.30 -37.99
C ALA A 210 -3.49 -17.39 -39.08
N GLY A 211 -2.28 -17.78 -38.68
CA GLY A 211 -1.13 -17.94 -39.58
C GLY A 211 -0.45 -16.64 -40.03
N ARG A 212 -0.96 -15.45 -39.67
CA ARG A 212 -0.32 -14.16 -39.95
C ARG A 212 1.02 -14.04 -39.23
N GLU A 213 1.99 -13.40 -39.88
CA GLU A 213 3.30 -13.17 -39.26
C GLU A 213 3.29 -11.87 -38.48
N VAL A 214 3.62 -11.94 -37.19
CA VAL A 214 3.55 -10.79 -36.28
C VAL A 214 4.85 -10.64 -35.53
N ALA A 215 5.41 -9.42 -35.54
CA ALA A 215 6.56 -9.07 -34.73
C ALA A 215 6.12 -8.35 -33.45
N VAL A 216 6.59 -8.82 -32.29
CA VAL A 216 6.47 -8.10 -31.03
C VAL A 216 7.84 -7.55 -30.67
N VAL A 217 7.95 -6.21 -30.62
CA VAL A 217 9.20 -5.52 -30.29
C VAL A 217 9.22 -5.24 -28.79
N GLY A 218 10.20 -5.83 -28.11
CA GLY A 218 10.30 -5.81 -26.64
C GLY A 218 10.01 -7.16 -26.01
N ALA A 219 10.31 -7.25 -24.70
CA ALA A 219 10.09 -8.44 -23.89
C ALA A 219 9.71 -8.04 -22.45
N GLY A 220 8.95 -6.95 -22.33
CA GLY A 220 8.38 -6.48 -21.07
C GLY A 220 7.03 -7.14 -20.78
N GLU A 221 6.40 -6.74 -19.69
CA GLU A 221 5.08 -7.24 -19.27
C GLU A 221 4.02 -6.99 -20.35
N THR A 222 3.95 -5.76 -20.88
CA THR A 222 3.04 -5.39 -21.97
C THR A 222 3.33 -6.18 -23.26
N SER A 223 4.60 -6.41 -23.59
CA SER A 223 4.99 -7.24 -24.74
C SER A 223 4.55 -8.70 -24.56
N GLU A 224 4.68 -9.23 -23.35
CA GLU A 224 4.25 -10.59 -23.00
C GLU A 224 2.73 -10.74 -23.10
N LEU A 225 1.96 -9.77 -22.59
CA LEU A 225 0.50 -9.76 -22.71
C LEU A 225 0.04 -9.67 -24.17
N ALA A 226 0.66 -8.79 -24.96
CA ALA A 226 0.38 -8.68 -26.40
C ALA A 226 0.70 -9.98 -27.14
N ALA A 227 1.88 -10.55 -26.90
CA ALA A 227 2.30 -11.80 -27.53
C ALA A 227 1.35 -12.96 -27.16
N ARG A 228 0.93 -13.07 -25.89
CA ARG A 228 -0.05 -14.07 -25.45
C ARG A 228 -1.40 -13.90 -26.15
N ALA A 229 -1.93 -12.68 -26.19
CA ALA A 229 -3.21 -12.39 -26.82
C ALA A 229 -3.18 -12.71 -28.33
N LEU A 230 -2.10 -12.36 -29.01
CA LEU A 230 -1.90 -12.69 -30.43
C LEU A 230 -1.71 -14.19 -30.68
N THR A 231 -1.01 -14.89 -29.78
CA THR A 231 -0.86 -16.36 -29.85
C THR A 231 -2.21 -17.06 -29.70
N ASN A 232 -3.08 -16.58 -28.80
CA ASN A 232 -4.44 -17.10 -28.64
C ASN A 232 -5.33 -16.82 -29.87
N ALA A 233 -4.94 -15.88 -30.73
CA ALA A 233 -5.58 -15.60 -32.02
C ALA A 233 -4.88 -16.33 -33.19
N ASP A 234 -4.11 -17.38 -32.90
CA ASP A 234 -3.40 -18.25 -33.85
C ASP A 234 -2.38 -17.55 -34.78
N ALA A 235 -1.88 -16.37 -34.37
CA ALA A 235 -0.84 -15.66 -35.10
C ALA A 235 0.57 -16.30 -34.89
N ARG A 236 1.43 -16.22 -35.92
CA ARG A 236 2.83 -16.68 -35.85
C ARG A 236 3.73 -15.55 -35.32
N ILE A 237 4.19 -15.70 -34.09
CA ILE A 237 4.88 -14.63 -33.35
C ILE A 237 6.41 -14.72 -33.48
N SER A 238 7.03 -13.57 -33.77
CA SER A 238 8.46 -13.33 -33.60
C SER A 238 8.70 -12.23 -32.57
N ILE A 239 9.51 -12.50 -31.55
CA ILE A 239 9.83 -11.57 -30.47
C ILE A 239 11.19 -10.95 -30.74
N VAL A 240 11.22 -9.65 -30.99
CA VAL A 240 12.44 -8.89 -31.28
C VAL A 240 13.00 -8.32 -29.98
N ALA A 241 14.20 -8.80 -29.60
CA ALA A 241 14.90 -8.37 -28.41
C ALA A 241 15.54 -6.99 -28.63
N THR A 242 15.17 -5.97 -27.85
CA THR A 242 15.76 -4.63 -27.94
C THR A 242 16.95 -4.41 -26.98
N ARG A 243 16.83 -4.84 -25.72
CA ARG A 243 17.89 -4.72 -24.69
C ARG A 243 18.35 -6.06 -24.12
N THR A 244 17.41 -6.87 -23.64
CA THR A 244 17.72 -8.09 -22.87
C THR A 244 17.35 -9.33 -23.66
N ARG A 245 18.30 -9.86 -24.42
CA ARG A 245 18.10 -11.06 -25.26
C ARG A 245 17.55 -12.26 -24.49
N GLN A 246 18.00 -12.47 -23.25
CA GLN A 246 17.55 -13.60 -22.42
C GLN A 246 16.05 -13.55 -22.10
N ARG A 247 15.48 -12.35 -21.87
CA ARG A 247 14.04 -12.18 -21.62
C ARG A 247 13.23 -12.55 -22.86
N ALA A 248 13.65 -12.07 -24.03
CA ALA A 248 13.01 -12.40 -25.30
C ALA A 248 13.06 -13.91 -25.59
N ILE A 249 14.20 -14.59 -25.37
CA ILE A 249 14.33 -16.04 -25.52
C ILE A 249 13.38 -16.79 -24.57
N THR A 250 13.32 -16.36 -23.31
CA THR A 250 12.47 -17.00 -22.29
C THR A 250 10.99 -16.86 -22.64
N LEU A 251 10.57 -15.66 -23.04
CA LEU A 251 9.21 -15.40 -23.47
C LEU A 251 8.85 -16.18 -24.74
N ALA A 252 9.75 -16.19 -25.73
CA ALA A 252 9.53 -16.89 -26.98
C ALA A 252 9.35 -18.41 -26.76
N ARG A 253 10.18 -19.02 -25.92
CA ARG A 253 10.07 -20.43 -25.56
C ARG A 253 8.73 -20.76 -24.89
N ARG A 254 8.23 -19.90 -24.00
CA ARG A 254 6.94 -20.11 -23.31
C ARG A 254 5.75 -20.08 -24.26
N LEU A 255 5.83 -19.29 -25.34
CA LEU A 255 4.73 -19.07 -26.28
C LEU A 255 4.89 -19.84 -27.59
N GLY A 256 5.94 -20.66 -27.75
CA GLY A 256 6.24 -21.32 -29.02
C GLY A 256 6.63 -20.35 -30.15
N ALA A 257 7.06 -19.15 -29.80
CA ALA A 257 7.46 -18.09 -30.73
C ALA A 257 8.96 -18.15 -31.05
N GLN A 258 9.39 -17.38 -32.07
CA GLN A 258 10.80 -17.22 -32.40
C GLN A 258 11.39 -15.99 -31.70
N ALA A 259 12.55 -16.11 -31.07
CA ALA A 259 13.30 -14.96 -30.56
C ALA A 259 14.29 -14.46 -31.62
N LEU A 260 14.19 -13.17 -31.96
CA LEU A 260 15.04 -12.49 -32.95
C LEU A 260 15.90 -11.42 -32.27
N PRO A 261 17.15 -11.23 -32.71
CA PRO A 261 17.98 -10.13 -32.25
C PRO A 261 17.50 -8.78 -32.84
N PHE A 262 17.86 -7.66 -32.22
CA PHE A 262 17.41 -6.32 -32.64
C PHE A 262 17.77 -6.01 -34.10
N GLU A 263 18.95 -6.47 -34.53
CA GLU A 263 19.49 -6.25 -35.87
C GLU A 263 18.60 -6.87 -36.95
N ALA A 264 17.87 -7.94 -36.61
CA ALA A 264 16.94 -8.60 -37.52
C ALA A 264 15.60 -7.85 -37.68
N LEU A 265 15.36 -6.76 -36.94
CA LEU A 265 14.11 -6.00 -37.01
C LEU A 265 13.83 -5.51 -38.44
N HIS A 266 14.85 -5.01 -39.14
CA HIS A 266 14.71 -4.51 -40.50
C HIS A 266 14.24 -5.60 -41.48
N ASP A 267 14.87 -6.76 -41.44
CA ASP A 267 14.51 -7.90 -42.28
C ASP A 267 13.13 -8.47 -41.90
N THR A 268 12.78 -8.38 -40.62
CA THR A 268 11.47 -8.81 -40.10
C THR A 268 10.34 -7.94 -40.66
N LEU A 269 10.55 -6.62 -40.76
CA LEU A 269 9.58 -5.68 -41.34
C LEU A 269 9.23 -6.02 -42.80
N GLU A 270 10.08 -6.73 -43.53
CA GLU A 270 9.82 -7.14 -44.92
C GLU A 270 8.80 -8.28 -45.02
N ARG A 271 8.57 -9.03 -43.93
CA ARG A 271 7.80 -10.30 -43.95
C ARG A 271 6.50 -10.23 -43.16
N VAL A 272 6.51 -9.55 -42.02
CA VAL A 272 5.38 -9.51 -41.07
C VAL A 272 4.21 -8.66 -41.57
N ASP A 273 3.00 -8.98 -41.14
CA ASP A 273 1.79 -8.20 -41.45
C ASP A 273 1.47 -7.17 -40.35
N LEU A 274 1.93 -7.44 -39.12
CA LEU A 274 1.74 -6.60 -37.93
C LEU A 274 3.04 -6.48 -37.13
N VAL A 275 3.31 -5.27 -36.62
CA VAL A 275 4.28 -5.04 -35.55
C VAL A 275 3.56 -4.46 -34.34
N VAL A 276 3.77 -5.05 -33.16
CA VAL A 276 3.37 -4.47 -31.88
C VAL A 276 4.62 -4.08 -31.12
N SER A 277 4.81 -2.77 -30.89
CA SER A 277 5.92 -2.26 -30.08
C SER A 277 5.44 -1.97 -28.67
N ALA A 278 6.19 -2.43 -27.68
CA ALA A 278 5.87 -2.21 -26.27
C ALA A 278 7.16 -2.19 -25.44
N THR A 279 8.08 -1.27 -25.77
CA THR A 279 9.35 -1.17 -25.06
C THR A 279 9.36 -0.03 -24.05
N ALA A 280 10.37 -0.06 -23.17
CA ALA A 280 10.70 1.05 -22.27
C ALA A 280 11.91 1.84 -22.80
N SER A 281 12.07 1.92 -24.12
CA SER A 281 13.14 2.70 -24.76
C SER A 281 12.85 4.20 -24.59
N PRO A 282 13.83 5.02 -24.20
CA PRO A 282 13.68 6.47 -24.21
C PRO A 282 13.85 7.08 -25.61
N ARG A 283 14.11 6.27 -26.63
CA ARG A 283 14.34 6.69 -28.02
C ARG A 283 13.41 5.93 -28.95
N VAL A 284 12.99 6.61 -30.01
CA VAL A 284 12.35 6.01 -31.18
C VAL A 284 13.18 4.84 -31.71
N ILE A 285 12.52 3.73 -31.96
CA ILE A 285 13.06 2.49 -32.50
C ILE A 285 12.79 2.38 -34.00
N LEU A 286 11.59 2.77 -34.44
CA LEU A 286 11.15 2.69 -35.83
C LEU A 286 11.04 4.07 -36.46
N GLU A 287 11.96 4.34 -37.38
CA GLU A 287 12.04 5.56 -38.19
C GLU A 287 11.33 5.39 -39.55
N PRO A 288 10.84 6.48 -40.17
CA PRO A 288 10.17 6.40 -41.48
C PRO A 288 11.06 5.83 -42.59
N SER A 289 12.38 6.01 -42.48
CA SER A 289 13.37 5.49 -43.44
C SER A 289 13.41 3.97 -43.48
N ALA A 290 13.32 3.30 -42.32
CA ALA A 290 13.25 1.84 -42.22
C ALA A 290 11.99 1.27 -42.91
N LEU A 291 10.84 1.93 -42.70
CA LEU A 291 9.58 1.52 -43.33
C LEU A 291 9.57 1.73 -44.83
N ARG A 292 10.13 2.84 -45.33
CA ARG A 292 10.27 3.09 -46.78
C ARG A 292 11.16 2.05 -47.45
N ARG A 293 12.20 1.57 -46.76
CA ARG A 293 13.05 0.47 -47.25
C ARG A 293 12.27 -0.83 -47.31
N ALA A 294 11.59 -1.20 -46.22
CA ALA A 294 10.78 -2.42 -46.17
C ALA A 294 9.67 -2.41 -47.23
N LYS A 295 9.00 -1.27 -47.48
CA LYS A 295 7.96 -1.13 -48.51
C LYS A 295 8.43 -1.60 -49.89
N LYS A 296 9.67 -1.27 -50.28
CA LYS A 296 10.23 -1.69 -51.58
C LYS A 296 10.35 -3.21 -51.69
N ALA A 297 10.73 -3.89 -50.61
CA ALA A 297 10.83 -5.35 -50.55
C ALA A 297 9.46 -6.04 -50.47
N ARG A 298 8.44 -5.36 -49.91
CA ARG A 298 7.09 -5.88 -49.67
C ARG A 298 6.15 -5.85 -50.86
N ASN A 299 6.56 -5.34 -52.02
CA ASN A 299 5.69 -5.14 -53.19
C ASN A 299 4.34 -4.44 -52.84
N CYS A 300 4.40 -3.41 -52.00
CA CYS A 300 3.23 -2.63 -51.54
C CYS A 300 2.20 -3.40 -50.69
N ARG A 301 2.54 -4.57 -50.11
CA ARG A 301 1.70 -5.22 -49.10
C ARG A 301 1.53 -4.32 -47.87
N PRO A 302 0.31 -4.18 -47.32
CA PRO A 302 0.05 -3.33 -46.17
C PRO A 302 0.82 -3.82 -44.94
N LEU A 303 1.17 -2.89 -44.05
CA LEU A 303 1.80 -3.16 -42.76
C LEU A 303 1.05 -2.40 -41.67
N LEU A 304 0.62 -3.13 -40.64
CA LEU A 304 0.02 -2.53 -39.46
C LEU A 304 1.08 -2.37 -38.36
N LEU A 305 1.13 -1.21 -37.75
CA LEU A 305 2.00 -0.88 -36.63
C LEU A 305 1.13 -0.44 -35.45
N ILE A 306 1.33 -1.07 -34.30
CA ILE A 306 0.66 -0.69 -33.05
C ILE A 306 1.75 -0.36 -32.02
N ASP A 307 1.76 0.88 -31.54
CA ASP A 307 2.70 1.36 -30.54
C ASP A 307 2.03 1.47 -29.16
N LEU A 308 2.46 0.60 -28.24
CA LEU A 308 2.02 0.55 -26.86
C LEU A 308 3.07 1.16 -25.91
N ALA A 309 4.15 1.75 -26.43
CA ALA A 309 5.24 2.30 -25.64
C ALA A 309 5.00 3.77 -25.26
N VAL A 310 5.47 4.16 -24.06
CA VAL A 310 5.56 5.55 -23.62
C VAL A 310 6.92 5.73 -22.90
N PRO A 311 7.90 6.47 -23.47
CA PRO A 311 7.85 7.18 -24.77
C PRO A 311 7.63 6.28 -25.99
N ARG A 312 7.08 6.84 -27.08
CA ARG A 312 6.77 6.11 -28.33
C ARG A 312 8.02 5.47 -28.93
N ASP A 313 7.86 4.22 -29.37
CA ASP A 313 8.87 3.49 -30.11
C ASP A 313 8.81 3.82 -31.61
N ILE A 314 7.68 4.30 -32.11
CA ILE A 314 7.44 4.56 -33.54
C ILE A 314 7.37 6.06 -33.78
N HIS A 315 8.20 6.55 -34.70
CA HIS A 315 8.20 7.96 -35.08
C HIS A 315 6.86 8.34 -35.74
N ASP A 316 6.28 9.49 -35.40
CA ASP A 316 4.97 9.92 -35.94
C ASP A 316 4.97 10.05 -37.47
N GLY A 317 6.09 10.52 -38.05
CA GLY A 317 6.32 10.53 -39.50
C GLY A 317 6.18 9.17 -40.21
N CYS A 318 6.11 8.05 -39.49
CA CYS A 318 5.78 6.73 -40.05
C CYS A 318 4.35 6.67 -40.59
N ARG A 319 3.41 7.46 -40.03
CA ARG A 319 2.02 7.59 -40.51
C ARG A 319 1.93 8.08 -41.97
N GLN A 320 2.95 8.80 -42.44
CA GLN A 320 3.00 9.36 -43.80
C GLN A 320 3.52 8.35 -44.84
N VAL A 321 3.96 7.17 -44.41
CA VAL A 321 4.44 6.13 -45.33
C VAL A 321 3.25 5.39 -45.93
N GLU A 322 2.97 5.64 -47.21
CA GLU A 322 1.87 4.96 -47.91
C GLU A 322 1.98 3.43 -47.82
N GLY A 323 0.87 2.78 -47.45
CA GLY A 323 0.78 1.34 -47.21
C GLY A 323 1.08 0.93 -45.77
N VAL A 324 1.38 1.88 -44.88
CA VAL A 324 1.56 1.65 -43.45
C VAL A 324 0.43 2.31 -42.68
N ALA A 325 -0.20 1.57 -41.76
CA ALA A 325 -1.11 2.12 -40.78
C ALA A 325 -0.43 2.09 -39.40
N VAL A 326 -0.45 3.21 -38.68
CA VAL A 326 0.12 3.32 -37.33
C VAL A 326 -0.99 3.68 -36.36
N TYR A 327 -1.03 2.99 -35.23
CA TYR A 327 -1.92 3.26 -34.11
C TYR A 327 -1.09 3.36 -32.84
N ASP A 328 -1.28 4.42 -32.08
CA ASP A 328 -0.69 4.56 -30.75
C ASP A 328 -1.72 4.31 -29.64
N LEU A 329 -1.31 4.53 -28.39
CA LEU A 329 -2.18 4.38 -27.22
C LEU A 329 -3.42 5.30 -27.28
N ASP A 330 -3.33 6.50 -27.83
CA ASP A 330 -4.46 7.44 -27.90
C ASP A 330 -5.44 7.05 -29.00
N ASP A 331 -4.96 6.50 -30.12
CA ASP A 331 -5.85 5.91 -31.12
C ASP A 331 -6.64 4.72 -30.55
N LEU A 332 -5.99 3.87 -29.74
CA LEU A 332 -6.64 2.75 -29.05
C LEU A 332 -7.68 3.24 -28.03
N GLN A 333 -7.44 4.36 -27.33
CA GLN A 333 -8.41 5.00 -26.43
C GLN A 333 -9.73 5.31 -27.13
N ALA A 334 -9.65 5.97 -28.28
CA ALA A 334 -10.81 6.41 -29.03
C ALA A 334 -11.72 5.22 -29.41
N ILE A 335 -11.11 4.07 -29.74
CA ILE A 335 -11.82 2.84 -30.09
C ILE A 335 -12.52 2.22 -28.87
N VAL A 336 -11.83 2.14 -27.72
CA VAL A 336 -12.36 1.55 -26.47
C VAL A 336 -13.51 2.37 -25.90
N SER A 337 -13.37 3.70 -25.86
CA SER A 337 -14.38 4.61 -25.29
C SER A 337 -15.76 4.46 -25.94
N THR A 338 -15.79 4.01 -27.21
CA THR A 338 -17.02 3.80 -27.98
C THR A 338 -17.67 2.44 -27.70
N ASN A 339 -16.90 1.43 -27.26
CA ASN A 339 -17.34 0.03 -27.19
C ASN A 339 -17.53 -0.50 -25.75
N LEU A 340 -16.96 0.16 -24.74
CA LEU A 340 -16.89 -0.36 -23.36
C LEU A 340 -17.47 0.63 -22.34
N SER A 341 -18.68 1.14 -22.60
CA SER A 341 -19.45 1.82 -21.55
C SER A 341 -19.72 0.81 -20.43
N LEU A 342 -19.23 1.09 -19.22
CA LEU A 342 -19.55 0.29 -18.04
C LEU A 342 -21.06 0.22 -17.83
N SER A 343 -21.54 -0.91 -17.33
CA SER A 343 -22.84 -0.91 -16.67
C SER A 343 -22.74 0.06 -15.49
N ALA A 344 -23.63 1.04 -15.40
CA ALA A 344 -23.64 2.03 -14.32
C ALA A 344 -23.64 1.37 -12.93
N VAL A 345 -24.24 0.17 -12.82
CA VAL A 345 -24.30 -0.65 -11.62
C VAL A 345 -22.90 -1.14 -11.17
N ASP A 346 -22.07 -1.62 -12.09
CA ASP A 346 -20.74 -2.15 -11.78
C ASP A 346 -19.80 -1.04 -11.28
N ALA A 347 -19.95 0.17 -11.85
CA ALA A 347 -19.20 1.35 -11.45
C ALA A 347 -19.63 1.86 -10.07
N GLU A 348 -20.93 1.86 -9.79
CA GLU A 348 -21.49 2.29 -8.50
C GLU A 348 -21.05 1.38 -7.34
N GLU A 349 -21.07 0.07 -7.53
CA GLU A 349 -20.62 -0.90 -6.51
C GLU A 349 -19.13 -0.71 -6.18
N ALA A 350 -18.30 -0.54 -7.21
CA ALA A 350 -16.87 -0.30 -7.04
C ALA A 350 -16.60 1.05 -6.35
N GLU A 351 -17.36 2.08 -6.68
CA GLU A 351 -17.27 3.38 -6.02
C GLU A 351 -17.65 3.28 -4.54
N GLY A 352 -18.68 2.49 -4.21
CA GLY A 352 -19.08 2.21 -2.83
C GLY A 352 -17.94 1.61 -1.99
N ILE A 353 -17.17 0.67 -2.57
CA ILE A 353 -15.97 0.10 -1.92
C ILE A 353 -14.90 1.18 -1.71
N VAL A 354 -14.64 2.02 -2.72
CA VAL A 354 -13.67 3.12 -2.62
C VAL A 354 -14.08 4.10 -1.52
N VAL A 355 -15.33 4.55 -1.49
CA VAL A 355 -15.84 5.48 -0.47
C VAL A 355 -15.66 4.90 0.94
N ALA A 356 -15.96 3.62 1.13
CA ALA A 356 -15.79 2.95 2.43
C ALA A 356 -14.31 2.86 2.87
N GLU A 357 -13.39 2.64 1.93
CA GLU A 357 -11.94 2.63 2.21
C GLU A 357 -11.40 4.04 2.45
N VAL A 358 -11.85 5.04 1.70
CA VAL A 358 -11.54 6.46 1.93
C VAL A 358 -12.00 6.89 3.32
N GLY A 359 -13.20 6.49 3.75
CA GLY A 359 -13.68 6.75 5.11
C GLY A 359 -12.81 6.10 6.19
N ARG A 360 -12.29 4.88 5.96
CA ARG A 360 -11.32 4.24 6.86
C ARG A 360 -10.00 5.00 6.90
N PHE A 361 -9.50 5.42 5.74
CA PHE A 361 -8.29 6.21 5.63
C PHE A 361 -8.42 7.57 6.34
N ALA A 362 -9.54 8.27 6.13
CA ALA A 362 -9.83 9.54 6.78
C ALA A 362 -9.87 9.42 8.31
N ARG A 363 -10.50 8.36 8.85
CA ARG A 363 -10.46 8.07 10.30
C ARG A 363 -9.06 7.79 10.81
N TRP A 364 -8.25 7.06 10.03
CA TRP A 364 -6.86 6.81 10.38
C TRP A 364 -6.04 8.10 10.39
N LEU A 365 -6.17 8.95 9.37
CA LEU A 365 -5.53 10.27 9.31
C LEU A 365 -5.98 11.13 10.50
N GLY A 366 -7.29 11.12 10.78
CA GLY A 366 -7.96 11.62 12.00
C GLY A 366 -7.21 11.30 13.29
N SER A 367 -6.96 10.02 13.52
CA SER A 367 -6.30 9.51 14.72
C SER A 367 -4.84 9.93 14.88
N GLN A 368 -4.20 10.43 13.81
CA GLN A 368 -2.79 10.82 13.85
C GLN A 368 -2.56 12.17 14.53
N ALA A 369 -3.33 13.19 14.18
CA ALA A 369 -3.33 14.46 14.92
C ALA A 369 -3.70 14.22 16.39
N ALA A 370 -4.59 13.27 16.65
CA ALA A 370 -4.92 12.88 18.01
C ALA A 370 -3.74 12.33 18.80
N THR A 371 -2.96 11.43 18.19
CA THR A 371 -1.79 10.83 18.82
C THR A 371 -0.71 11.88 19.13
N ALA A 372 -0.48 12.84 18.22
CA ALA A 372 0.49 13.92 18.43
C ALA A 372 0.08 14.83 19.60
N THR A 373 -1.20 15.20 19.68
CA THR A 373 -1.71 16.02 20.80
C THR A 373 -1.65 15.28 22.13
N VAL A 374 -1.95 13.98 22.17
CA VAL A 374 -1.74 13.16 23.39
C VAL A 374 -0.29 13.21 23.86
N ALA A 375 0.65 13.06 22.93
CA ALA A 375 2.07 13.08 23.26
C ALA A 375 2.48 14.43 23.85
N ALA A 376 2.03 15.54 23.26
CA ALA A 376 2.30 16.89 23.76
C ALA A 376 1.71 17.13 25.16
N VAL A 377 0.45 16.73 25.40
CA VAL A 377 -0.22 16.86 26.71
C VAL A 377 0.48 16.02 27.78
N ARG A 378 0.91 14.80 27.45
CA ARG A 378 1.68 13.95 28.37
C ARG A 378 3.04 14.54 28.70
N GLN A 379 3.75 15.05 27.71
CA GLN A 379 5.05 15.70 27.92
C GLN A 379 4.91 16.95 28.80
N HIS A 380 3.84 17.73 28.63
CA HIS A 380 3.52 18.85 29.52
C HIS A 380 3.27 18.37 30.95
N GLY A 381 2.45 17.33 31.15
CA GLY A 381 2.23 16.76 32.47
C GLY A 381 3.50 16.28 33.16
N ASP A 382 4.39 15.60 32.42
CA ASP A 382 5.67 15.13 32.95
C ASP A 382 6.61 16.28 33.35
N ARG A 383 6.50 17.43 32.68
CA ARG A 383 7.24 18.65 33.03
C ARG A 383 6.69 19.28 34.31
N VAL A 384 5.37 19.43 34.42
CA VAL A 384 4.70 19.92 35.64
C VAL A 384 5.05 19.05 36.85
N ALA A 385 5.02 17.72 36.69
CA ALA A 385 5.40 16.79 37.76
C ALA A 385 6.84 17.04 38.27
N ARG A 386 7.78 17.31 37.35
CA ARG A 386 9.18 17.63 37.70
C ARG A 386 9.29 18.98 38.37
N GLU A 387 8.70 20.02 37.80
CA GLU A 387 8.74 21.39 38.35
C GLU A 387 8.18 21.45 39.77
N VAL A 388 7.08 20.74 40.06
CA VAL A 388 6.51 20.68 41.41
C VAL A 388 7.44 19.98 42.40
N VAL A 389 8.12 18.91 42.00
CA VAL A 389 9.07 18.18 42.86
C VAL A 389 10.31 19.06 43.11
N ASP A 390 10.85 19.69 42.08
CA ASP A 390 12.02 20.56 42.14
C ASP A 390 11.75 21.81 43.00
N ALA A 391 10.60 22.47 42.82
CA ALA A 391 10.21 23.65 43.58
C ALA A 391 10.07 23.39 45.09
N ASN A 392 9.84 22.14 45.48
CA ASN A 392 9.76 21.74 46.88
C ASN A 392 11.03 21.09 47.42
N ALA A 393 12.05 20.82 46.59
CA ALA A 393 13.24 20.06 46.97
C ALA A 393 13.99 20.64 48.19
N GLY A 394 13.99 21.97 48.37
CA GLY A 394 14.64 22.65 49.51
C GLY A 394 13.78 22.79 50.77
N ARG A 395 12.52 22.33 50.76
CA ARG A 395 11.57 22.51 51.86
C ARG A 395 11.46 21.29 52.79
N TRP A 396 12.19 20.22 52.49
CA TRP A 396 12.11 18.97 53.23
C TRP A 396 13.21 18.88 54.29
N GLU A 397 12.83 18.70 55.56
CA GLU A 397 13.78 18.66 56.69
C GLU A 397 14.63 17.37 56.75
N SER A 398 14.17 16.25 56.16
CA SER A 398 14.83 14.93 56.30
C SER A 398 14.59 13.94 55.14
N LEU A 399 14.67 14.39 53.88
CA LEU A 399 14.37 13.51 52.74
C LEU A 399 15.60 12.74 52.23
N SER A 400 15.55 11.41 52.25
CA SER A 400 16.61 10.57 51.67
C SER A 400 16.52 10.52 50.13
N PRO A 401 17.60 10.17 49.40
CA PRO A 401 17.53 9.97 47.94
C PRO A 401 16.51 8.91 47.51
N ARG A 402 16.20 7.94 48.39
CA ARG A 402 15.17 6.92 48.15
C ARG A 402 13.77 7.51 48.24
N ASP A 403 13.54 8.42 49.18
CA ASP A 403 12.26 9.08 49.36
C ASP A 403 12.02 10.12 48.28
N HIS A 404 13.08 10.77 47.79
CA HIS A 404 12.99 11.70 46.65
C HIS A 404 12.46 10.98 45.40
N ARG A 405 13.01 9.80 45.08
CA ARG A 405 12.51 8.96 43.98
C ARG A 405 11.07 8.49 44.18
N ARG A 406 10.64 8.25 45.42
CA ARG A 406 9.25 7.87 45.73
C ARG A 406 8.29 9.03 45.53
N VAL A 407 8.67 10.23 45.93
CA VAL A 407 7.89 11.47 45.74
C VAL A 407 7.78 11.78 44.25
N GLU A 408 8.85 11.67 43.49
CA GLU A 408 8.84 11.85 42.03
C GLU A 408 7.94 10.81 41.33
N ALA A 409 8.05 9.53 41.73
CA ALA A 409 7.17 8.48 41.22
C ALA A 409 5.69 8.75 41.56
N MET A 410 5.41 9.28 42.75
CA MET A 410 4.07 9.66 43.17
C MET A 410 3.52 10.83 42.35
N ALA A 411 4.31 11.88 42.12
CA ALA A 411 3.93 13.03 41.31
C ALA A 411 3.61 12.61 39.86
N ARG A 412 4.48 11.80 39.25
CA ARG A 412 4.22 11.22 37.92
C ARG A 412 2.98 10.31 37.92
N ALA A 413 2.75 9.53 38.97
CA ALA A 413 1.56 8.67 39.06
C ALA A 413 0.25 9.48 39.14
N ILE A 414 0.25 10.60 39.89
CA ILE A 414 -0.89 11.53 39.97
C ILE A 414 -1.18 12.12 38.59
N VAL A 415 -0.17 12.68 37.92
CA VAL A 415 -0.30 13.25 36.57
C VAL A 415 -0.80 12.20 35.58
N ASN A 416 -0.21 11.00 35.57
CA ASN A 416 -0.64 9.93 34.69
C ASN A 416 -2.11 9.52 34.92
N ARG A 417 -2.57 9.53 36.17
CA ARG A 417 -3.96 9.20 36.52
C ARG A 417 -4.94 10.31 36.11
N LEU A 418 -4.54 11.58 36.24
CA LEU A 418 -5.30 12.73 35.75
C LEU A 418 -5.42 12.74 34.23
N LEU A 419 -4.32 12.48 33.52
CA LEU A 419 -4.27 12.50 32.05
C LEU A 419 -4.86 11.24 31.39
N HIS A 420 -5.08 10.15 32.13
CA HIS A 420 -5.56 8.88 31.59
C HIS A 420 -6.93 9.01 30.89
N GLN A 421 -7.93 9.58 31.56
CA GLN A 421 -9.29 9.72 31.02
C GLN A 421 -9.36 10.72 29.84
N PRO A 422 -8.76 11.93 29.93
CA PRO A 422 -8.66 12.85 28.78
C PRO A 422 -7.98 12.22 27.56
N THR A 423 -6.84 11.54 27.77
CA THR A 423 -6.10 10.84 26.69
C THR A 423 -6.99 9.79 26.01
N ARG A 424 -7.71 8.98 26.79
CA ARG A 424 -8.59 7.93 26.25
C ARG A 424 -9.78 8.49 25.50
N ARG A 425 -10.40 9.57 25.99
CA ARG A 425 -11.51 10.23 25.32
C ARG A 425 -11.06 10.83 23.99
N LEU A 426 -9.93 11.51 23.98
CA LEU A 426 -9.39 12.13 22.78
C LEU A 426 -8.94 11.11 21.71
N LEU A 427 -8.39 9.96 22.11
CA LEU A 427 -8.12 8.85 21.17
C LEU A 427 -9.39 8.13 20.69
N ALA A 428 -10.49 8.23 21.44
CA ALA A 428 -11.78 7.63 21.09
C ALA A 428 -12.72 8.59 20.33
N SER A 429 -12.43 9.89 20.31
CA SER A 429 -13.23 10.89 19.60
C SER A 429 -13.18 10.65 18.09
N HIS A 430 -14.35 10.58 17.47
CA HIS A 430 -14.50 10.49 16.02
C HIS A 430 -14.83 11.87 15.44
N PRO A 431 -14.23 12.27 14.30
CA PRO A 431 -14.61 13.49 13.60
C PRO A 431 -15.97 13.29 12.93
N ASN A 432 -17.04 13.71 13.60
CA ASN A 432 -18.32 13.95 12.96
C ASN A 432 -18.45 15.45 12.68
N GLY A 433 -17.83 15.92 11.59
CA GLY A 433 -18.17 17.19 10.93
C GLY A 433 -18.04 18.50 11.71
N GLY A 434 -17.44 18.52 12.90
CA GLY A 434 -17.18 19.72 13.70
C GLY A 434 -15.71 19.87 14.05
N GLU A 435 -15.29 21.11 14.32
CA GLU A 435 -13.92 21.51 14.67
C GLU A 435 -13.25 20.55 15.66
N TRP A 436 -11.99 20.27 15.36
CA TRP A 436 -11.10 19.38 16.09
C TRP A 436 -11.00 19.85 17.56
N PRO A 437 -11.37 19.04 18.59
CA PRO A 437 -11.23 19.41 20.02
C PRO A 437 -9.78 19.61 20.49
N PHE A 438 -8.83 19.52 19.56
CA PHE A 438 -7.40 19.55 19.78
C PHE A 438 -6.91 20.97 20.00
N ASP A 439 -7.55 21.97 19.39
CA ASP A 439 -7.24 23.37 19.63
C ASP A 439 -7.66 23.77 21.04
N LEU A 440 -8.85 23.38 21.49
CA LEU A 440 -9.28 23.58 22.89
C LEU A 440 -8.32 22.93 23.91
N LEU A 441 -7.76 21.75 23.60
CA LEU A 441 -6.79 21.11 24.49
C LEU A 441 -5.39 21.69 24.38
N ARG A 442 -5.00 22.19 23.20
CA ARG A 442 -3.77 22.96 23.04
C ARG A 442 -3.88 24.28 23.83
N ASP A 443 -5.04 24.94 23.80
CA ASP A 443 -5.33 26.16 24.55
C ASP A 443 -5.41 25.92 26.06
N LEU A 444 -6.06 24.82 26.49
CA LEU A 444 -6.19 24.47 27.92
C LEU A 444 -4.87 24.03 28.57
N PHE A 445 -3.90 23.54 27.80
CA PHE A 445 -2.63 23.00 28.29
C PHE A 445 -1.38 23.70 27.72
N ALA A 446 -1.54 24.83 27.01
CA ALA A 446 -0.43 25.64 26.54
C ALA A 446 0.35 26.21 27.74
N PRO A 447 1.69 26.12 27.75
CA PRO A 447 2.51 26.72 28.81
C PRO A 447 2.40 28.26 28.75
N GLU A 448 2.30 28.93 29.90
CA GLU A 448 2.42 30.40 29.98
C GLU A 448 3.76 30.84 29.35
N GLY A 449 3.70 31.61 28.26
CA GLY A 449 4.87 32.13 27.54
C GLY A 449 5.19 31.45 26.19
N ALA A 450 4.38 30.51 25.70
CA ALA A 450 4.42 30.14 24.28
C ALA A 450 3.65 31.21 23.48
N GLU A 451 4.37 32.10 22.78
CA GLU A 451 3.72 32.97 21.80
C GLU A 451 3.03 32.09 20.74
N PRO A 452 1.79 32.44 20.33
CA PRO A 452 1.19 31.82 19.17
C PRO A 452 2.13 32.04 17.97
N PRO A 453 2.23 31.08 17.03
CA PRO A 453 3.01 31.32 15.82
C PRO A 453 2.41 32.54 15.11
N ASP A 454 3.23 33.59 14.95
CA ASP A 454 2.92 34.72 14.09
C ASP A 454 2.58 34.19 12.69
N GLY A 455 1.32 34.37 12.29
CA GLY A 455 0.79 33.87 11.03
C GLY A 455 -0.69 34.20 10.91
N ASP A 456 -0.97 35.35 10.32
CA ASP A 456 -2.29 35.82 9.92
C ASP A 456 -3.13 34.78 9.16
N ILE A 457 -4.06 34.10 9.82
CA ILE A 457 -5.31 33.56 9.23
C ILE A 457 -6.33 33.57 10.40
N ILE A 458 -7.28 34.50 10.51
CA ILE A 458 -8.51 34.59 9.72
C ILE A 458 -8.89 36.07 9.58
N ALA A 459 -8.80 36.62 8.37
CA ALA A 459 -9.51 37.84 8.01
C ALA A 459 -10.83 37.49 7.30
N ALA A 460 -11.93 37.89 7.96
CA ALA A 460 -13.25 38.17 7.41
C ALA A 460 -14.08 37.02 6.80
N VAL A 461 -14.91 36.38 7.65
CA VAL A 461 -16.24 35.93 7.22
C VAL A 461 -17.25 37.01 7.63
N ASP A 462 -17.94 37.53 6.62
CA ASP A 462 -18.99 38.54 6.62
C ASP A 462 -20.06 38.33 7.74
N PRO A 463 -20.35 39.33 8.60
CA PRO A 463 -21.34 39.22 9.68
C PRO A 463 -22.81 39.29 9.21
N ALA A 464 -23.10 39.26 7.90
CA ALA A 464 -24.46 39.47 7.37
C ALA A 464 -25.25 38.20 6.94
N ARG A 465 -24.93 36.99 7.43
CA ARG A 465 -25.82 35.83 7.24
C ARG A 465 -26.50 35.40 8.55
N PRO A 466 -27.84 35.29 8.57
CA PRO A 466 -28.58 35.04 9.79
C PRO A 466 -28.26 33.64 10.31
N ARG A 467 -27.78 33.57 11.57
CA ARG A 467 -27.73 32.34 12.36
C ARG A 467 -29.15 31.82 12.49
N VAL A 468 -29.42 30.64 11.93
CA VAL A 468 -30.60 29.86 12.31
C VAL A 468 -30.32 29.32 13.71
N THR A 469 -30.80 30.03 14.72
CA THR A 469 -30.92 29.50 16.08
C THR A 469 -31.99 28.42 16.06
N THR A 470 -31.58 27.17 16.23
CA THR A 470 -32.49 26.15 16.77
C THR A 470 -31.96 25.79 18.14
N SER A 471 -32.54 26.44 19.14
CA SER A 471 -32.54 25.99 20.52
C SER A 471 -33.39 24.72 20.58
N ASP A 472 -32.75 23.58 20.86
CA ASP A 472 -33.28 22.41 21.58
C ASP A 472 -32.36 21.21 21.28
N GLU A 473 -31.17 21.17 21.92
CA GLU A 473 -30.34 19.96 21.91
C GLU A 473 -30.66 19.12 23.15
N GLU A 474 -31.50 18.11 22.97
CA GLU A 474 -31.62 17.00 23.92
C GLU A 474 -30.31 16.21 24.00
N PRO A 475 -29.95 15.66 25.18
CA PRO A 475 -28.74 14.86 25.34
C PRO A 475 -28.77 13.63 24.42
N VAL A 476 -27.68 13.45 23.64
CA VAL A 476 -27.53 12.34 22.69
C VAL A 476 -27.69 11.00 23.41
N ARG A 477 -28.72 10.25 23.02
CA ARG A 477 -29.05 8.91 23.52
C ARG A 477 -28.00 7.90 23.05
N VAL A 478 -27.44 7.11 23.96
CA VAL A 478 -26.63 5.94 23.59
C VAL A 478 -27.56 4.90 22.97
N PRO A 479 -27.36 4.48 21.71
CA PRO A 479 -28.25 3.54 21.06
C PRO A 479 -28.23 2.20 21.79
N THR A 480 -29.41 1.77 22.21
CA THR A 480 -29.71 0.45 22.73
C THR A 480 -29.83 -0.56 21.58
N PRO A 481 -29.87 -1.88 21.83
CA PRO A 481 -30.11 -2.88 20.78
C PRO A 481 -31.40 -2.66 19.96
N ASN A 482 -32.34 -1.84 20.45
CA ASN A 482 -33.55 -1.45 19.73
C ASN A 482 -33.36 -0.22 18.80
N ASP A 483 -32.23 0.49 18.93
CA ASP A 483 -31.87 1.65 18.11
C ASP A 483 -30.98 1.23 16.89
N VAL A 484 -30.86 -0.07 16.63
CA VAL A 484 -30.15 -0.63 15.47
C VAL A 484 -30.97 -0.35 14.21
N TRP A 485 -30.32 0.17 13.17
CA TRP A 485 -30.96 0.43 11.87
C TRP A 485 -31.69 -0.82 11.38
N PRO A 486 -33.01 -0.75 11.07
CA PRO A 486 -33.72 -1.90 10.55
C PRO A 486 -33.13 -2.25 9.18
N LEU A 487 -32.43 -3.39 9.10
CA LEU A 487 -32.03 -3.96 7.83
C LEU A 487 -33.30 -4.56 7.19
N PRO A 488 -33.58 -4.30 5.90
CA PRO A 488 -34.65 -4.97 5.20
C PRO A 488 -34.30 -6.46 5.10
N GLY A 489 -34.87 -7.21 6.03
CA GLY A 489 -34.74 -8.64 6.20
C GLY A 489 -33.46 -9.12 6.89
N GLY A 490 -33.58 -10.23 7.61
CA GLY A 490 -32.47 -10.90 8.29
C GLY A 490 -31.46 -11.49 7.31
N LEU A 491 -30.26 -11.87 7.78
CA LEU A 491 -29.24 -12.53 6.94
C LEU A 491 -29.81 -13.74 6.19
N LEU A 492 -30.70 -14.51 6.85
CA LEU A 492 -31.41 -15.65 6.26
C LEU A 492 -32.34 -15.23 5.12
N GLU A 493 -33.12 -14.16 5.29
CA GLU A 493 -34.05 -13.68 4.25
C GLU A 493 -33.29 -13.10 3.05
N ARG A 494 -32.14 -12.46 3.27
CA ARG A 494 -31.31 -11.88 2.21
C ARG A 494 -30.47 -12.89 1.45
N THR A 495 -30.01 -13.95 2.12
CA THR A 495 -29.02 -14.89 1.55
C THR A 495 -29.55 -16.31 1.35
N GLY A 496 -30.76 -16.60 1.85
CA GLY A 496 -31.33 -17.94 1.91
C GLY A 496 -30.56 -18.90 2.82
N LYS A 497 -29.58 -18.42 3.60
CA LYS A 497 -28.68 -19.24 4.43
C LYS A 497 -28.65 -18.71 5.86
N PRO A 498 -28.98 -19.54 6.87
CA PRO A 498 -28.84 -19.11 8.26
C PRO A 498 -27.34 -19.02 8.62
N PRO A 499 -26.95 -18.13 9.55
CA PRO A 499 -25.54 -17.96 9.96
C PRO A 499 -24.86 -19.27 10.36
N VAL A 500 -25.60 -20.16 11.04
CA VAL A 500 -25.09 -21.48 11.48
C VAL A 500 -24.72 -22.39 10.30
N ASP A 501 -25.47 -22.34 9.19
CA ASP A 501 -25.19 -23.15 8.00
C ASP A 501 -23.97 -22.60 7.25
N ILE A 502 -23.78 -21.28 7.25
CA ILE A 502 -22.60 -20.64 6.67
C ILE A 502 -21.35 -21.08 7.43
N GLU A 503 -21.39 -21.00 8.76
CA GLU A 503 -20.26 -21.44 9.58
C GLU A 503 -20.00 -22.95 9.44
N THR A 504 -21.05 -23.77 9.51
CA THR A 504 -20.96 -25.23 9.36
C THR A 504 -20.35 -25.61 8.02
N ARG A 505 -20.80 -24.98 6.93
CA ARG A 505 -20.26 -25.22 5.59
C ARG A 505 -18.81 -24.78 5.47
N SER A 506 -18.43 -23.61 5.97
CA SER A 506 -17.04 -23.15 5.93
C SER A 506 -16.11 -24.06 6.74
N ARG A 507 -16.55 -24.57 7.89
CA ARG A 507 -15.79 -25.57 8.66
C ARG A 507 -15.66 -26.90 7.93
N ALA A 508 -16.72 -27.36 7.26
CA ALA A 508 -16.68 -28.58 6.46
C ALA A 508 -15.69 -28.47 5.29
N VAL A 509 -15.64 -27.31 4.61
CA VAL A 509 -14.65 -27.05 3.55
C VAL A 509 -13.22 -27.09 4.10
N ALA A 510 -12.96 -26.44 5.24
CA ALA A 510 -11.64 -26.45 5.86
C ALA A 510 -11.21 -27.85 6.31
N ALA A 511 -12.13 -28.64 6.88
CA ALA A 511 -11.88 -30.03 7.27
C ALA A 511 -11.59 -30.91 6.04
N ALA A 512 -12.36 -30.77 4.96
CA ALA A 512 -12.15 -31.53 3.73
C ALA A 512 -10.79 -31.23 3.08
N ALA A 513 -10.33 -29.98 3.14
CA ALA A 513 -9.04 -29.56 2.57
C ALA A 513 -7.83 -30.24 3.23
N VAL A 514 -7.95 -30.66 4.50
CA VAL A 514 -6.82 -31.23 5.28
C VAL A 514 -6.95 -32.73 5.51
N ALA A 515 -8.13 -33.32 5.29
CA ALA A 515 -8.44 -34.71 5.62
C ALA A 515 -7.56 -35.75 4.89
N ALA A 516 -7.05 -35.43 3.71
CA ALA A 516 -6.16 -36.32 2.96
C ALA A 516 -4.72 -36.38 3.52
N SER A 517 -4.28 -35.31 4.19
CA SER A 517 -2.89 -35.11 4.58
C SER A 517 -2.65 -35.27 6.08
N TRP A 518 -3.68 -35.03 6.90
CA TRP A 518 -3.54 -34.96 8.36
C TRP A 518 -4.67 -35.71 9.06
N SER A 519 -4.41 -36.23 10.26
CA SER A 519 -5.39 -36.95 11.09
C SER A 519 -5.29 -36.56 12.56
N GLY A 520 -6.31 -36.88 13.36
CA GLY A 520 -6.31 -36.63 14.81
C GLY A 520 -6.18 -35.14 15.18
N SER A 521 -5.44 -34.84 16.24
CA SER A 521 -5.26 -33.47 16.73
C SER A 521 -4.59 -32.56 15.71
N ASP A 522 -3.61 -33.05 14.94
CA ASP A 522 -2.95 -32.27 13.90
C ASP A 522 -3.92 -31.86 12.78
N ALA A 523 -4.92 -32.69 12.46
CA ALA A 523 -5.98 -32.33 11.51
C ALA A 523 -6.88 -31.20 12.04
N GLU A 524 -7.17 -31.15 13.35
CA GLU A 524 -7.97 -30.06 13.93
C GLU A 524 -7.21 -28.73 13.90
N LEU A 525 -5.90 -28.76 14.19
CA LEU A 525 -5.03 -27.59 14.07
C LEU A 525 -4.99 -27.10 12.61
N ALA A 526 -4.77 -28.01 11.66
CA ALA A 526 -4.75 -27.73 10.23
C ALA A 526 -6.08 -27.14 9.75
N ALA A 527 -7.21 -27.75 10.10
CA ALA A 527 -8.54 -27.25 9.74
C ALA A 527 -8.83 -25.88 10.36
N SER A 528 -8.42 -25.65 11.61
CA SER A 528 -8.57 -24.34 12.28
C SER A 528 -7.75 -23.26 11.56
N CYS A 529 -6.54 -23.59 11.11
CA CYS A 529 -5.66 -22.72 10.34
C CYS A 529 -6.27 -22.34 8.98
N VAL A 530 -6.75 -23.34 8.22
CA VAL A 530 -7.39 -23.14 6.91
C VAL A 530 -8.71 -22.37 7.03
N TYR A 531 -9.51 -22.64 8.07
CA TYR A 531 -10.73 -21.87 8.33
C TYR A 531 -10.40 -20.40 8.61
N ALA A 532 -9.35 -20.13 9.40
CA ALA A 532 -8.94 -18.76 9.73
C ALA A 532 -8.34 -17.99 8.54
N SER A 533 -7.74 -18.68 7.57
CA SER A 533 -7.25 -18.03 6.33
C SER A 533 -8.37 -17.73 5.34
N GLY A 534 -9.46 -18.50 5.36
CA GLY A 534 -10.48 -18.47 4.32
C GLY A 534 -10.00 -19.01 2.97
N ASP A 535 -8.85 -19.68 2.92
CA ASP A 535 -8.21 -20.19 1.71
C ASP A 535 -7.84 -21.68 1.90
N PRO A 536 -8.59 -22.62 1.27
CA PRO A 536 -8.27 -24.05 1.28
C PRO A 536 -6.86 -24.39 0.80
N GLY A 537 -6.28 -23.58 -0.09
CA GLY A 537 -4.93 -23.78 -0.63
C GLY A 537 -3.81 -23.58 0.39
N VAL A 538 -4.14 -23.07 1.59
CA VAL A 538 -3.20 -23.07 2.72
C VAL A 538 -2.84 -24.49 3.16
N ALA A 539 -3.74 -25.47 2.98
CA ALA A 539 -3.50 -26.86 3.36
C ALA A 539 -2.23 -27.44 2.72
N ASP A 540 -1.96 -27.08 1.46
CA ASP A 540 -0.79 -27.53 0.68
C ASP A 540 0.54 -26.95 1.19
N GLN A 541 0.48 -25.89 2.00
CA GLN A 541 1.65 -25.18 2.54
C GLN A 541 1.92 -25.54 4.00
N LEU A 542 1.12 -26.43 4.60
CA LEU A 542 1.29 -26.79 6.00
C LEU A 542 2.51 -27.71 6.18
N SER A 543 3.41 -27.30 7.08
CA SER A 543 4.45 -28.15 7.64
C SER A 543 4.10 -28.45 9.09
N ILE A 544 3.70 -29.69 9.35
CA ILE A 544 3.41 -30.20 10.71
C ILE A 544 4.40 -31.33 10.96
N ARG A 545 5.29 -31.17 11.94
CA ARG A 545 6.39 -32.12 12.20
C ARG A 545 6.57 -32.38 13.70
N ALA A 546 6.96 -33.62 14.00
CA ALA A 546 7.21 -34.11 15.34
C ALA A 546 6.02 -33.90 16.30
N LYS A 547 4.81 -34.15 15.80
CA LYS A 547 3.55 -34.16 16.56
C LYS A 547 3.35 -32.94 17.46
N PRO A 548 3.38 -31.72 16.88
CA PRO A 548 3.36 -30.48 17.64
C PRO A 548 2.11 -30.34 18.50
N ALA A 549 0.97 -30.89 18.07
CA ALA A 549 -0.25 -30.87 18.87
C ALA A 549 -0.10 -31.64 20.19
N GLU A 550 0.48 -32.85 20.16
CA GLU A 550 0.67 -33.68 21.36
C GLU A 550 1.58 -32.95 22.36
N HIS A 551 2.72 -32.44 21.91
CA HIS A 551 3.67 -31.72 22.78
C HIS A 551 3.07 -30.42 23.34
N ALA A 552 2.34 -29.64 22.52
CA ALA A 552 1.73 -28.41 22.98
C ALA A 552 0.60 -28.66 24.00
N ILE A 553 -0.20 -29.73 23.80
CA ILE A 553 -1.25 -30.12 24.75
C ILE A 553 -0.63 -30.58 26.07
N GLU A 554 0.42 -31.40 26.03
CA GLU A 554 1.14 -31.86 27.22
C GLU A 554 1.80 -30.69 27.98
N ALA A 555 2.43 -29.76 27.25
CA ALA A 555 2.97 -28.54 27.83
C ALA A 555 1.89 -27.73 28.56
N LEU A 556 0.73 -27.47 27.94
CA LEU A 556 -0.35 -26.75 28.63
C LEU A 556 -0.88 -27.50 29.86
N ARG A 557 -1.03 -28.83 29.78
CA ARG A 557 -1.52 -29.66 30.91
C ARG A 557 -0.55 -29.70 32.09
N SER A 558 0.74 -29.57 31.82
CA SER A 558 1.79 -29.51 32.84
C SER A 558 2.05 -28.10 33.38
N GLY A 559 1.24 -27.10 32.98
CA GLY A 559 1.38 -25.71 33.43
C GLY A 559 2.41 -24.91 32.63
N GLY A 560 2.76 -25.38 31.44
CA GLY A 560 3.65 -24.72 30.49
C GLY A 560 3.13 -23.35 30.04
N ARG A 561 4.07 -22.52 29.61
CA ARG A 561 3.85 -21.10 29.30
C ARG A 561 3.81 -20.85 27.80
N VAL A 562 3.24 -19.71 27.41
CA VAL A 562 3.13 -19.32 26.01
C VAL A 562 3.85 -17.99 25.78
N LEU A 563 4.74 -17.97 24.79
CA LEU A 563 5.39 -16.76 24.30
C LEU A 563 4.80 -16.40 22.95
N VAL A 564 4.21 -15.21 22.82
CA VAL A 564 3.69 -14.71 21.54
C VAL A 564 4.48 -13.50 21.05
N ASP A 565 4.65 -13.37 19.74
CA ASP A 565 5.45 -12.29 19.16
C ASP A 565 4.82 -10.89 19.26
N THR A 566 3.48 -10.80 19.34
CA THR A 566 2.72 -9.55 19.20
C THR A 566 1.52 -9.46 20.14
N SER A 567 1.13 -8.23 20.51
CA SER A 567 -0.03 -7.99 21.38
C SER A 567 -1.35 -8.44 20.75
N MET A 568 -1.43 -8.41 19.42
CA MET A 568 -2.55 -8.98 18.65
C MET A 568 -2.69 -10.49 18.87
N ALA A 569 -1.57 -11.22 18.91
CA ALA A 569 -1.58 -12.66 19.17
C ALA A 569 -2.08 -12.94 20.59
N ARG A 570 -1.62 -12.16 21.58
CA ARG A 570 -2.07 -12.26 22.98
C ARG A 570 -3.57 -12.00 23.11
N ALA A 571 -4.07 -10.92 22.51
CA ALA A 571 -5.49 -10.58 22.54
C ALA A 571 -6.37 -11.67 21.89
N GLY A 572 -5.85 -12.35 20.87
CA GLY A 572 -6.55 -13.41 20.17
C GLY A 572 -6.55 -14.77 20.88
N ALA A 573 -5.62 -15.02 21.82
CA ALA A 573 -5.43 -16.28 22.54
C ALA A 573 -6.51 -16.57 23.61
N THR A 574 -7.79 -16.43 23.22
CA THR A 574 -8.96 -16.49 24.11
C THR A 574 -9.25 -17.86 24.72
N ARG A 575 -8.65 -18.94 24.21
CA ARG A 575 -8.84 -20.31 24.72
C ARG A 575 -7.61 -20.85 25.47
N ILE A 576 -6.63 -20.01 25.76
CA ILE A 576 -5.43 -20.38 26.51
C ILE A 576 -5.63 -20.06 28.00
N ARG A 577 -5.50 -21.08 28.85
CA ARG A 577 -5.55 -20.98 30.33
C ARG A 577 -4.16 -21.13 30.95
N ALA A 578 -3.16 -20.52 30.32
CA ALA A 578 -1.77 -20.52 30.75
C ALA A 578 -1.25 -19.09 30.82
N ASP A 579 -0.07 -18.91 31.43
CA ASP A 579 0.61 -17.61 31.41
C ASP A 579 1.10 -17.28 29.99
N VAL A 580 0.86 -16.05 29.54
CA VAL A 580 1.14 -15.60 28.18
C VAL A 580 1.94 -14.30 28.20
N ALA A 581 3.20 -14.38 27.77
CA ALA A 581 4.05 -13.21 27.54
C ALA A 581 3.97 -12.72 26.10
N THR A 582 4.02 -11.40 25.93
CA THR A 582 4.13 -10.76 24.61
C THR A 582 5.56 -10.27 24.40
N ALA A 583 6.29 -10.82 23.42
CA ALA A 583 7.68 -10.47 23.16
C ALA A 583 7.89 -8.94 23.01
N VAL A 584 7.05 -8.25 22.22
CA VAL A 584 7.18 -6.80 22.02
C VAL A 584 6.87 -5.94 23.26
N GLU A 585 6.30 -6.53 24.31
CA GLU A 585 5.96 -5.86 25.57
C GLU A 585 6.90 -6.26 26.72
N VAL A 586 7.86 -7.15 26.47
CA VAL A 586 8.88 -7.53 27.47
C VAL A 586 9.70 -6.30 27.86
N GLU A 587 9.90 -6.09 29.15
CA GLU A 587 10.70 -5.00 29.68
C GLU A 587 12.13 -5.04 29.11
N GLY A 588 12.64 -3.90 28.65
CA GLY A 588 13.97 -3.81 28.01
C GLY A 588 14.01 -4.27 26.54
N ALA A 589 12.93 -4.82 25.96
CA ALA A 589 12.94 -5.28 24.57
C ALA A 589 13.21 -4.17 23.55
N ALA A 590 12.69 -2.96 23.78
CA ALA A 590 12.95 -1.81 22.91
C ALA A 590 14.41 -1.33 22.98
N GLU A 591 15.00 -1.35 24.17
CA GLU A 591 16.38 -0.93 24.43
C GLU A 591 17.37 -1.95 23.84
N LEU A 592 17.13 -3.24 24.05
CA LEU A 592 17.93 -4.30 23.48
C LEU A 592 17.85 -4.30 21.95
N ALA A 593 16.67 -4.08 21.38
CA ALA A 593 16.48 -3.96 19.94
C ALA A 593 17.33 -2.84 19.33
N ALA A 594 17.30 -1.65 19.95
CA ALA A 594 18.10 -0.51 19.52
C ALA A 594 19.61 -0.78 19.63
N ARG A 595 20.06 -1.39 20.73
CA ARG A 595 21.48 -1.69 20.97
C ARG A 595 22.03 -2.80 20.07
N ALA A 596 21.24 -3.84 19.82
CA ALA A 596 21.66 -5.02 19.06
C ALA A 596 21.32 -4.95 17.56
N GLY A 597 20.72 -3.84 17.09
CA GLY A 597 20.34 -3.68 15.68
C GLY A 597 19.31 -4.71 15.21
N THR A 598 18.36 -5.09 16.07
CA THR A 598 17.34 -6.12 15.78
C THR A 598 15.93 -5.60 16.00
N THR A 599 14.91 -6.41 15.72
CA THR A 599 13.51 -6.01 15.96
C THR A 599 13.14 -6.14 17.42
N ARG A 600 12.16 -5.35 17.86
CA ARG A 600 11.61 -5.44 19.22
C ARG A 600 11.07 -6.83 19.55
N ALA A 601 10.47 -7.52 18.57
CA ALA A 601 9.96 -8.87 18.76
C ALA A 601 11.11 -9.87 18.97
N ALA A 602 12.16 -9.82 18.15
CA ALA A 602 13.35 -10.67 18.31
C ALA A 602 14.08 -10.41 19.63
N ALA A 603 14.25 -9.14 20.01
CA ALA A 603 14.83 -8.76 21.30
C ALA A 603 13.97 -9.24 22.48
N GLY A 604 12.65 -9.12 22.37
CA GLY A 604 11.70 -9.61 23.36
C GLY A 604 11.76 -11.13 23.55
N VAL A 605 11.85 -11.88 22.46
CA VAL A 605 12.03 -13.35 22.51
C VAL A 605 13.31 -13.70 23.26
N ARG A 606 14.42 -12.99 22.99
CA ARG A 606 15.70 -13.19 23.69
C ARG A 606 15.61 -12.93 25.19
N LEU A 607 14.88 -11.88 25.60
CA LEU A 607 14.74 -11.53 27.02
C LEU A 607 13.79 -12.45 27.78
N ALA A 608 12.78 -13.02 27.11
CA ALA A 608 11.80 -13.90 27.73
C ALA A 608 12.12 -15.39 27.58
N TRP A 609 13.24 -15.76 26.95
CA TRP A 609 13.50 -17.14 26.54
C TRP A 609 13.55 -18.13 27.70
N ASP A 610 14.33 -17.81 28.74
CA ASP A 610 14.51 -18.70 29.89
C ASP A 610 13.19 -18.91 30.65
N GLU A 611 12.27 -17.95 30.59
CA GLU A 611 11.03 -17.98 31.34
C GLU A 611 9.84 -18.55 30.54
N TYR A 612 9.77 -18.30 29.23
CA TYR A 612 8.62 -18.65 28.38
C TYR A 612 8.98 -19.44 27.12
N GLY A 613 10.24 -19.43 26.68
CA GLY A 613 10.71 -20.06 25.45
C GLY A 613 11.05 -21.53 25.62
N HIS A 614 11.93 -21.84 26.58
CA HIS A 614 12.33 -23.21 26.92
C HIS A 614 11.14 -24.02 27.47
N ASP A 615 10.91 -25.23 26.95
CA ASP A 615 9.75 -26.09 27.28
C ASP A 615 8.36 -25.43 27.09
N GLY A 616 8.32 -24.23 26.50
CA GLY A 616 7.11 -23.44 26.29
C GLY A 616 6.54 -23.61 24.88
N ILE A 617 5.40 -22.94 24.65
CA ILE A 617 4.81 -22.81 23.31
C ILE A 617 5.17 -21.45 22.76
N VAL A 618 5.95 -21.43 21.67
CA VAL A 618 6.36 -20.18 21.02
C VAL A 618 5.49 -19.94 19.78
N VAL A 619 4.85 -18.79 19.72
CA VAL A 619 3.86 -18.44 18.67
C VAL A 619 4.31 -17.19 17.94
N VAL A 620 4.65 -17.36 16.66
CA VAL A 620 5.14 -16.30 15.78
C VAL A 620 4.16 -16.11 14.62
N GLY A 621 3.26 -15.14 14.79
CA GLY A 621 2.19 -14.84 13.82
C GLY A 621 2.48 -13.66 12.89
N ASN A 622 3.48 -12.84 13.20
CA ASN A 622 3.73 -11.57 12.52
C ASN A 622 5.20 -11.31 12.20
N ALA A 623 6.14 -11.60 13.09
CA ALA A 623 7.53 -11.14 12.96
C ALA A 623 8.49 -12.30 12.58
N PRO A 624 8.94 -12.41 11.31
CA PRO A 624 9.91 -13.45 10.91
C PRO A 624 11.22 -13.40 11.72
N THR A 625 11.64 -12.21 12.13
CA THR A 625 12.82 -12.01 12.98
C THR A 625 12.65 -12.60 14.39
N ALA A 626 11.43 -12.68 14.92
CA ALA A 626 11.15 -13.38 16.17
C ALA A 626 11.27 -14.91 16.00
N LEU A 627 10.89 -15.44 14.83
CA LEU A 627 11.09 -16.86 14.52
C LEU A 627 12.57 -17.19 14.38
N LEU A 628 13.35 -16.37 13.69
CA LEU A 628 14.82 -16.56 13.62
C LEU A 628 15.45 -16.53 15.01
N ALA A 629 15.09 -15.56 15.85
CA ALA A 629 15.57 -15.53 17.24
C ALA A 629 15.17 -16.78 18.03
N THR A 630 13.96 -17.31 17.81
CA THR A 630 13.49 -18.57 18.42
C THR A 630 14.37 -19.75 18.01
N LEU A 631 14.76 -19.83 16.74
CA LEU A 631 15.63 -20.90 16.24
C LEU A 631 17.04 -20.81 16.83
N ASP A 632 17.63 -19.61 16.83
CA ASP A 632 18.95 -19.35 17.42
C ASP A 632 18.99 -19.76 18.89
N LEU A 633 17.94 -19.43 19.65
CA LEU A 633 17.85 -19.73 21.07
C LEU A 633 17.50 -21.20 21.35
N ALA A 634 16.71 -21.84 20.50
CA ALA A 634 16.41 -23.26 20.64
C ALA A 634 17.67 -24.13 20.50
N GLU A 635 18.58 -23.73 19.61
CA GLU A 635 19.87 -24.39 19.43
C GLU A 635 20.82 -24.15 20.63
N ALA A 636 20.85 -22.92 21.16
CA ALA A 636 21.82 -22.53 22.20
C ALA A 636 21.34 -22.74 23.65
N HIS A 637 20.03 -22.64 23.89
CA HIS A 637 19.43 -22.52 25.23
C HIS A 637 18.28 -23.51 25.47
N GLY A 638 18.15 -24.53 24.62
CA GLY A 638 17.19 -25.63 24.76
C GLY A 638 15.86 -25.39 24.04
N ALA A 639 15.22 -26.48 23.64
CA ALA A 639 14.11 -26.47 22.69
C ALA A 639 12.77 -26.03 23.33
N PRO A 640 11.90 -25.34 22.57
CA PRO A 640 10.50 -25.17 22.96
C PRO A 640 9.74 -26.48 22.84
N ALA A 641 8.65 -26.64 23.59
CA ALA A 641 7.74 -27.77 23.45
C ALA A 641 7.07 -27.79 22.07
N CYS A 642 6.71 -26.61 21.54
CA CYS A 642 6.16 -26.46 20.20
C CYS A 642 6.38 -25.05 19.66
N VAL A 643 6.65 -24.94 18.35
CA VAL A 643 6.67 -23.66 17.62
C VAL A 643 5.48 -23.58 16.66
N ILE A 644 4.68 -22.51 16.78
CA ILE A 644 3.61 -22.18 15.84
C ILE A 644 4.08 -20.99 14.99
N ALA A 645 4.37 -21.22 13.71
CA ALA A 645 4.97 -20.25 12.82
C ALA A 645 4.10 -19.95 11.61
N THR A 646 3.36 -18.85 11.67
CA THR A 646 2.54 -18.38 10.55
C THR A 646 2.90 -16.95 10.16
N CYS A 647 4.10 -16.45 10.46
CA CYS A 647 4.47 -15.09 10.07
C CYS A 647 4.41 -14.91 8.53
N PRO A 648 3.64 -13.92 8.05
CA PRO A 648 3.62 -13.56 6.63
C PRO A 648 4.76 -12.58 6.34
N GLY A 649 5.12 -12.44 5.07
CA GLY A 649 6.08 -11.41 4.66
C GLY A 649 6.72 -11.70 3.32
N PHE A 650 7.32 -10.66 2.75
CA PHE A 650 8.06 -10.76 1.48
C PHE A 650 9.57 -10.89 1.70
N THR A 651 10.05 -10.65 2.92
CA THR A 651 11.45 -10.77 3.32
C THR A 651 11.53 -11.60 4.59
N LEU A 652 12.45 -12.57 4.62
CA LEU A 652 12.74 -13.48 5.75
C LEU A 652 11.59 -14.39 6.18
N ALA A 653 10.36 -14.21 5.70
CA ALA A 653 9.21 -15.01 6.12
C ALA A 653 9.30 -16.45 5.63
N GLU A 654 9.57 -16.65 4.33
CA GLU A 654 9.75 -17.99 3.76
C GLU A 654 11.02 -18.62 4.31
N GLU A 655 12.14 -17.88 4.32
CA GLU A 655 13.44 -18.37 4.77
C GLU A 655 13.42 -18.80 6.24
N SER A 656 12.75 -18.05 7.12
CA SER A 656 12.65 -18.39 8.55
C SER A 656 11.77 -19.61 8.81
N LYS A 657 10.67 -19.78 8.07
CA LYS A 657 9.78 -20.96 8.20
C LYS A 657 10.40 -22.20 7.57
N ASP A 658 11.15 -22.04 6.49
CA ASP A 658 11.96 -23.09 5.90
C ASP A 658 13.10 -23.52 6.83
N ALA A 659 13.72 -22.57 7.54
CA ALA A 659 14.71 -22.86 8.57
C ALA A 659 14.08 -23.66 9.73
N LEU A 660 12.87 -23.30 10.18
CA LEU A 660 12.11 -24.08 11.15
C LEU A 660 11.77 -25.49 10.64
N ALA A 661 11.35 -25.62 9.38
CA ALA A 661 11.05 -26.92 8.79
C ALA A 661 12.28 -27.86 8.78
N ARG A 662 13.48 -27.30 8.71
CA ARG A 662 14.76 -28.02 8.76
C ARG A 662 15.34 -28.20 10.17
N SER A 663 14.86 -27.51 11.19
CA SER A 663 15.47 -27.51 12.53
C SER A 663 15.20 -28.79 13.34
N GLY A 664 14.20 -29.59 12.94
CA GLY A 664 13.78 -30.77 13.68
C GLY A 664 12.93 -30.49 14.92
N LEU A 665 12.67 -29.21 15.23
CA LEU A 665 11.80 -28.82 16.35
C LEU A 665 10.35 -29.26 16.09
N PRO A 666 9.58 -29.61 17.14
CA PRO A 666 8.14 -29.78 17.03
C PRO A 666 7.49 -28.49 16.57
N HIS A 667 6.83 -28.51 15.41
CA HIS A 667 6.25 -27.29 14.85
C HIS A 667 5.02 -27.49 14.01
N PHE A 668 4.19 -26.44 14.02
CA PHE A 668 3.14 -26.18 13.06
C PHE A 668 3.50 -24.90 12.29
N ALA A 669 3.71 -24.99 10.98
CA ALA A 669 4.07 -23.85 10.15
C ALA A 669 3.27 -23.79 8.85
N VAL A 670 3.10 -22.57 8.32
CA VAL A 670 2.55 -22.32 6.98
C VAL A 670 3.70 -21.84 6.12
N LEU A 671 4.28 -22.70 5.28
CA LEU A 671 5.46 -22.39 4.47
C LEU A 671 5.18 -21.30 3.41
N GLY A 672 6.24 -20.78 2.79
CA GLY A 672 6.14 -19.69 1.82
C GLY A 672 5.89 -18.32 2.46
N THR A 673 5.34 -17.39 1.69
CA THR A 673 5.14 -15.98 2.12
C THR A 673 3.79 -15.71 2.82
N ARG A 674 2.87 -16.69 2.81
CA ARG A 674 1.53 -16.57 3.39
C ARG A 674 1.52 -16.81 4.90
N GLY A 675 0.49 -16.30 5.56
CA GLY A 675 0.33 -16.44 7.01
C GLY A 675 -0.42 -15.26 7.65
N GLY A 676 -0.26 -15.10 8.95
CA GLY A 676 -0.78 -14.01 9.75
C GLY A 676 -1.06 -14.43 11.19
N THR A 677 -1.16 -13.45 12.07
CA THR A 677 -1.49 -13.66 13.49
C THR A 677 -2.83 -14.37 13.68
N GLY A 678 -3.81 -14.13 12.81
CA GLY A 678 -5.11 -14.81 12.87
C GLY A 678 -5.00 -16.33 12.74
N MET A 679 -4.11 -16.82 11.86
CA MET A 679 -3.87 -18.25 11.65
C MET A 679 -3.12 -18.87 12.85
N ALA A 680 -2.05 -18.21 13.33
CA ALA A 680 -1.32 -18.64 14.52
C ALA A 680 -2.24 -18.74 15.74
N VAL A 681 -3.09 -17.74 15.95
CA VAL A 681 -4.05 -17.71 17.06
C VAL A 681 -5.12 -18.79 16.90
N ALA A 682 -5.59 -19.08 15.69
CA ALA A 682 -6.56 -20.15 15.46
C ALA A 682 -6.00 -21.52 15.83
N VAL A 683 -4.74 -21.77 15.46
CA VAL A 683 -4.00 -22.99 15.84
C VAL A 683 -3.80 -23.05 17.35
N LEU A 684 -3.32 -21.96 17.96
CA LEU A 684 -3.13 -21.85 19.41
C LEU A 684 -4.44 -22.10 20.19
N ASN A 685 -5.56 -21.51 19.74
CA ASN A 685 -6.86 -21.71 20.37
C ASN A 685 -7.39 -23.14 20.14
N ALA A 686 -7.02 -23.82 19.05
CA ALA A 686 -7.35 -25.23 18.86
C ALA A 686 -6.61 -26.11 19.87
N ILE A 687 -5.32 -25.85 20.08
CA ILE A 687 -4.53 -26.51 21.13
C ILE A 687 -5.18 -26.28 22.51
N GLY A 688 -5.57 -25.03 22.83
CA GLY A 688 -6.24 -24.71 24.08
C GLY A 688 -7.56 -25.45 24.29
N ARG A 689 -8.35 -25.69 23.22
CA ARG A 689 -9.58 -26.51 23.29
C ARG A 689 -9.29 -27.99 23.51
N LEU A 690 -8.24 -28.52 22.89
CA LEU A 690 -7.83 -29.92 23.01
C LEU A 690 -7.16 -30.22 24.37
N ALA A 691 -6.55 -29.20 24.98
CA ALA A 691 -5.90 -29.32 26.28
C ALA A 691 -6.89 -29.18 27.46
N ALA A 692 -7.97 -28.42 27.29
CA ALA A 692 -9.06 -28.24 28.25
C ALA A 692 -9.88 -29.52 28.45
#